data_AF-A0A963JLN5-F1
#
_entry.id   AF-A0A963JLN5-F1
#
_cell.length_a   1.000
_cell.length_b   1.000
_cell.length_c   1.000
_cell.angle_alpha   90.00
_cell.angle_beta   90.00
_cell.angle_gamma   90.00
#
_symmetry.space_group_name_H-M   'P 1'
#
loop_
_entity.id
_entity.type
_entity.pdbx_description
1 polymer ?
#
loop_
_entity_poly.entity_id
_entity_poly.type
_entity_poly.pdbx_seq_one_letter_code
_entity_poly.pdbx_strand_id
1 'polypeptide(L)'
;MRIKKCAVFLLILILVLSGCAINNKTFGTRNKAFEEGQQLIQSGQLELGLIRLEQAAEEEPNNKEIRAVLMRQRDAVLGQLLADANNTRLSGDLDLAEEKYYRILDLFPRNERAQTGLDEINRNRQHIASVEYAQQLLALDDLDGAENAVRAVLQENSMQPQAREFLKTLNKRIARAESMDLTLETAFKKPLSMEFKDTELKSVFEIMSRTAGVNFVFDKDVRQDTKVSVFVRDNTVEDILKLLLMTNQLAYTRLNDNSLMIYPNTPAKQKEYQELVVRSFPVAYGDVKQMVAMVRGLVKAKDIYVNEQLNLFIMRDTLEAIRMVEKLVSLNDLPEPEVMLEVMILTVNRENNFLLGPRFPQSTTFSFVPGVGPAGIEGNAAAGIVKLSEINRSGFPNLRNFTIANQVVVDFMHNLSMGDVLANPRVRVKNREAAKFHIGTRQPIFSASVAGGGISNVVTSTPTFIDVGTKLDIEPIIGLSNEVSMKVQLEVSSIVGEVEGPASAGGTGPKAPIITTTNAETLLTLKDGETEVLAGLLEDNESRSVSGLAGLINIPGLDRLTSGQKVDRIKREVILLITPRIIRNISQQTNLESEFHFGTSNEPGKLPVRIRKTSAGALAMAPVGAGGRGGASLLSRGAQALSADRSEISPNPFAQQAAANGEPTLSIQAPSNITFDKEFAVRVRMVGARASVSGEAQVSYDTGMLELLNSDENSGTHTVKFGKDEPTGMAAQLRFKVITPNAGETEISVQSATGEDKESGESVEIALPTPATVKIQ
;
A
#
# COMPACT_ATOMS: atom_id res chain seq x y z
N MET A 1 -85.29 -24.06 -14.34
CA MET A 1 -84.54 -22.99 -15.04
C MET A 1 -83.57 -22.17 -14.14
N ARG A 2 -83.59 -22.29 -12.80
CA ARG A 2 -82.69 -21.54 -11.89
C ARG A 2 -81.36 -22.23 -11.54
N ILE A 3 -81.27 -23.57 -11.60
CA ILE A 3 -80.04 -24.30 -11.23
C ILE A 3 -78.92 -24.15 -12.29
N LYS A 4 -79.29 -24.03 -13.57
CA LYS A 4 -78.32 -23.80 -14.67
C LYS A 4 -77.65 -22.41 -14.61
N LYS A 5 -78.30 -21.39 -14.03
CA LYS A 5 -77.72 -20.04 -13.90
C LYS A 5 -76.71 -19.93 -12.75
N CYS A 6 -76.93 -20.63 -11.63
CA CYS A 6 -75.95 -20.71 -10.54
C CYS A 6 -74.71 -21.51 -10.93
N ALA A 7 -74.86 -22.60 -11.68
CA ALA A 7 -73.72 -23.39 -12.14
C ALA A 7 -72.83 -22.60 -13.12
N VAL A 8 -73.44 -21.81 -14.02
CA VAL A 8 -72.69 -20.94 -14.95
C VAL A 8 -72.01 -19.78 -14.21
N PHE A 9 -72.63 -19.20 -13.19
CA PHE A 9 -72.01 -18.13 -12.40
C PHE A 9 -70.87 -18.64 -11.51
N LEU A 10 -71.01 -19.82 -10.93
CA LEU A 10 -69.95 -20.49 -10.16
C LEU A 10 -68.77 -20.89 -11.07
N LEU A 11 -69.05 -21.37 -12.28
CA LEU A 11 -68.04 -21.76 -13.26
C LEU A 11 -67.30 -20.55 -13.85
N ILE A 12 -67.98 -19.40 -14.01
CA ILE A 12 -67.35 -18.11 -14.36
C ILE A 12 -66.49 -17.58 -13.19
N LEU A 13 -66.96 -17.71 -11.95
CA LEU A 13 -66.18 -17.30 -10.76
C LEU A 13 -64.91 -18.14 -10.60
N ILE A 14 -64.99 -19.46 -10.86
CA ILE A 14 -63.83 -20.38 -10.83
C ILE A 14 -62.86 -20.10 -12.00
N LEU A 15 -63.37 -19.73 -13.18
CA LEU A 15 -62.53 -19.32 -14.33
C LEU A 15 -61.79 -18.00 -14.09
N VAL A 16 -62.39 -17.05 -13.36
CA VAL A 16 -61.72 -15.78 -12.99
C VAL A 16 -60.67 -15.99 -11.88
N LEU A 17 -60.87 -16.95 -10.98
CA LEU A 17 -59.91 -17.31 -9.92
C LEU A 17 -58.77 -18.23 -10.40
N SER A 18 -58.97 -18.98 -11.49
CA SER A 18 -57.94 -19.87 -12.09
C SER A 18 -57.04 -19.16 -13.12
N GLY A 19 -57.33 -17.91 -13.47
CA GLY A 19 -56.53 -17.08 -14.38
C GLY A 19 -55.23 -16.53 -13.78
N CYS A 20 -54.94 -16.79 -12.50
CA CYS A 20 -53.73 -16.34 -11.81
C CYS A 20 -52.78 -17.49 -11.45
N ALA A 21 -52.64 -18.50 -12.30
CA ALA A 21 -51.46 -19.35 -12.32
C ALA A 21 -50.44 -18.72 -13.28
N ILE A 22 -49.71 -17.73 -12.80
CA ILE A 22 -48.59 -17.11 -13.51
C ILE A 22 -47.49 -18.16 -13.64
N ASN A 23 -47.46 -18.83 -14.79
CA ASN A 23 -46.32 -19.61 -15.23
C ASN A 23 -45.18 -18.63 -15.50
N ASN A 24 -44.16 -18.65 -14.65
CA ASN A 24 -43.04 -17.70 -14.61
C ASN A 24 -42.02 -17.90 -15.76
N LYS A 25 -42.46 -18.31 -16.96
CA LYS A 25 -41.58 -18.66 -18.09
C LYS A 25 -41.98 -18.15 -19.48
N THR A 26 -43.05 -17.37 -19.64
CA THR A 26 -43.42 -16.86 -20.97
C THR A 26 -43.95 -15.43 -20.89
N PHE A 27 -43.05 -14.49 -20.66
CA PHE A 27 -43.15 -13.12 -21.18
C PHE A 27 -41.83 -12.82 -21.90
N GLY A 28 -41.93 -12.51 -23.19
CA GLY A 28 -40.81 -12.21 -24.08
C GLY A 28 -40.58 -13.33 -25.09
N THR A 29 -40.84 -13.06 -26.36
CA THR A 29 -40.13 -13.74 -27.47
C THR A 29 -38.65 -13.48 -27.26
N ARG A 30 -37.93 -14.37 -26.57
CA ARG A 30 -36.49 -14.23 -26.39
C ARG A 30 -35.82 -14.45 -27.74
N ASN A 31 -35.19 -13.40 -28.24
CA ASN A 31 -34.40 -13.43 -29.46
C ASN A 31 -33.33 -14.55 -29.36
N LYS A 32 -33.28 -15.45 -30.34
CA LYS A 32 -32.33 -16.58 -30.36
C LYS A 32 -30.88 -16.10 -30.42
N ALA A 33 -30.60 -15.01 -31.14
CA ALA A 33 -29.28 -14.38 -31.20
C ALA A 33 -28.85 -13.82 -29.84
N PHE A 34 -29.80 -13.37 -29.00
CA PHE A 34 -29.52 -12.89 -27.65
C PHE A 34 -29.07 -14.01 -26.70
N GLU A 35 -29.73 -15.17 -26.73
CA GLU A 35 -29.32 -16.34 -25.93
C GLU A 35 -28.01 -16.95 -26.42
N GLU A 36 -27.83 -17.10 -27.73
CA GLU A 36 -26.58 -17.57 -28.34
C GLU A 36 -25.41 -16.63 -28.01
N GLY A 37 -25.63 -15.31 -28.07
CA GLY A 37 -24.62 -14.30 -27.69
C GLY A 37 -24.20 -14.39 -26.22
N GLN A 38 -25.15 -14.57 -25.30
CA GLN A 38 -24.82 -14.78 -23.88
C GLN A 38 -24.05 -16.09 -23.64
N GLN A 39 -24.41 -17.17 -24.33
CA GLN A 39 -23.71 -18.45 -24.21
C GLN A 39 -22.28 -18.38 -24.75
N LEU A 40 -22.06 -17.69 -25.87
CA LEU A 40 -20.73 -17.50 -26.45
C LEU A 40 -19.81 -16.70 -25.51
N ILE A 41 -20.33 -15.66 -24.87
CA ILE A 41 -19.59 -14.90 -23.85
C ILE A 41 -19.24 -15.78 -22.65
N GLN A 42 -20.19 -16.60 -22.17
CA GLN A 42 -19.93 -17.55 -21.08
C GLN A 42 -18.89 -18.61 -21.45
N SER A 43 -18.79 -18.98 -22.72
CA SER A 43 -17.77 -19.92 -23.24
C SER A 43 -16.39 -19.28 -23.48
N GLY A 44 -16.23 -17.98 -23.21
CA GLY A 44 -14.97 -17.24 -23.40
C GLY A 44 -14.76 -16.69 -24.82
N GLN A 45 -15.70 -16.89 -25.75
CA GLN A 45 -15.66 -16.34 -27.10
C GLN A 45 -16.30 -14.95 -27.13
N LEU A 46 -15.60 -13.99 -26.53
CA LEU A 46 -16.11 -12.66 -26.24
C LEU A 46 -16.50 -11.86 -27.49
N GLU A 47 -15.65 -11.87 -28.52
CA GLU A 47 -15.87 -11.11 -29.76
C GLU A 47 -17.07 -11.65 -30.56
N LEU A 48 -17.11 -12.97 -30.77
CA LEU A 48 -18.24 -13.63 -31.46
C LEU A 48 -19.54 -13.46 -30.70
N GLY A 49 -19.49 -13.53 -29.36
CA GLY A 49 -20.65 -13.29 -28.52
C GLY A 49 -21.17 -11.85 -28.62
N LEU A 50 -20.29 -10.85 -28.69
CA LEU A 50 -20.67 -9.45 -28.85
C LEU A 50 -21.33 -9.19 -30.21
N ILE A 51 -20.78 -9.74 -31.30
CA ILE A 51 -21.36 -9.63 -32.65
C ILE A 51 -22.79 -10.21 -32.67
N ARG A 52 -23.03 -11.35 -32.01
CA ARG A 52 -24.38 -11.94 -31.91
C ARG A 52 -25.35 -11.09 -31.07
N LEU A 53 -24.86 -10.42 -30.02
CA LEU A 53 -25.67 -9.48 -29.25
C LEU A 53 -25.98 -8.20 -30.03
N GLU A 54 -25.05 -7.71 -30.85
CA GLU A 54 -25.28 -6.59 -31.78
C GLU A 54 -26.35 -6.94 -32.81
N GLN A 55 -26.27 -8.14 -33.41
CA GLN A 55 -27.32 -8.65 -34.30
C GLN A 55 -28.68 -8.68 -33.58
N ALA A 56 -28.74 -9.14 -32.33
CA ALA A 56 -29.97 -9.15 -31.56
C ALA A 56 -30.54 -7.74 -31.30
N ALA A 57 -29.68 -6.74 -31.15
CA ALA A 57 -30.06 -5.34 -30.96
C ALA A 57 -30.50 -4.66 -32.27
N GLU A 58 -30.00 -5.10 -33.42
CA GLU A 58 -30.48 -4.69 -34.74
C GLU A 58 -31.86 -5.28 -35.05
N GLU A 59 -32.08 -6.55 -34.70
CA GLU A 59 -33.36 -7.24 -34.88
C GLU A 59 -34.46 -6.64 -33.99
N GLU A 60 -34.14 -6.19 -32.76
CA GLU A 60 -35.09 -5.58 -31.83
C GLU A 60 -34.60 -4.22 -31.25
N PRO A 61 -34.64 -3.13 -32.03
CA PRO A 61 -34.04 -1.84 -31.63
C PRO A 61 -34.73 -1.14 -30.45
N ASN A 62 -35.99 -1.48 -30.15
CA ASN A 62 -36.77 -0.88 -29.05
C ASN A 62 -36.68 -1.68 -27.74
N ASN A 63 -36.04 -2.85 -27.73
CA ASN A 63 -35.93 -3.67 -26.54
C ASN A 63 -34.85 -3.13 -25.59
N LYS A 64 -35.30 -2.55 -24.47
CA LYS A 64 -34.40 -1.94 -23.47
C LYS A 64 -33.51 -2.96 -22.77
N GLU A 65 -33.94 -4.21 -22.63
CA GLU A 65 -33.15 -5.26 -21.96
C GLU A 65 -31.95 -5.70 -22.83
N ILE A 66 -32.18 -5.94 -24.12
CA ILE A 66 -31.12 -6.30 -25.07
C ILE A 66 -30.10 -5.17 -25.15
N ARG A 67 -30.54 -3.91 -25.23
CA ARG A 67 -29.65 -2.75 -25.21
C ARG A 67 -28.86 -2.62 -23.91
N ALA A 68 -29.49 -2.80 -22.76
CA ALA A 68 -28.80 -2.71 -21.47
C ALA A 68 -27.72 -3.81 -21.32
N VAL A 69 -28.02 -5.03 -21.77
CA VAL A 69 -27.07 -6.14 -21.74
C VAL A 69 -25.95 -5.95 -22.76
N LEU A 70 -26.27 -5.52 -23.99
CA LEU A 70 -25.27 -5.22 -25.01
C LEU A 70 -24.29 -4.15 -24.52
N MET A 71 -24.78 -3.05 -23.95
CA MET A 71 -23.90 -1.99 -23.43
C MET A 71 -22.98 -2.51 -22.32
N ARG A 72 -23.54 -3.28 -21.36
CA ARG A 72 -22.75 -3.88 -20.29
C ARG A 72 -21.68 -4.85 -20.82
N GLN A 73 -22.04 -5.72 -21.76
CA GLN A 73 -21.11 -6.70 -22.32
C GLN A 73 -20.06 -6.03 -23.20
N ARG A 74 -20.44 -5.02 -23.99
CA ARG A 74 -19.53 -4.19 -24.78
C ARG A 74 -18.46 -3.55 -23.91
N ASP A 75 -18.85 -2.94 -22.80
CA ASP A 75 -17.91 -2.30 -21.87
C ASP A 75 -16.98 -3.34 -21.20
N ALA A 76 -17.50 -4.52 -20.85
CA ALA A 76 -16.72 -5.59 -20.25
C ALA A 76 -15.67 -6.17 -21.21
N VAL A 77 -16.08 -6.51 -22.44
CA VAL A 77 -15.17 -7.03 -23.49
C VAL A 77 -14.13 -5.99 -23.86
N LEU A 78 -14.56 -4.73 -24.05
CA LEU A 78 -13.65 -3.63 -24.33
C LEU A 78 -12.61 -3.45 -23.22
N GLY A 79 -13.04 -3.50 -21.95
CA GLY A 79 -12.15 -3.39 -20.80
C GLY A 79 -11.09 -4.48 -20.79
N GLN A 80 -11.47 -5.72 -21.11
CA GLN A 80 -10.56 -6.85 -21.17
C GLN A 80 -9.56 -6.74 -22.34
N LEU A 81 -10.01 -6.37 -23.54
CA LEU A 81 -9.15 -6.18 -24.71
C LEU A 81 -8.15 -5.04 -24.48
N LEU A 82 -8.60 -3.91 -23.91
CA LEU A 82 -7.71 -2.80 -23.55
C LEU A 82 -6.70 -3.21 -22.48
N ALA A 83 -7.11 -4.01 -21.49
CA ALA A 83 -6.18 -4.52 -20.47
C ALA A 83 -5.11 -5.42 -21.08
N ASP A 84 -5.48 -6.32 -22.00
CA ASP A 84 -4.53 -7.19 -22.70
C ASP A 84 -3.55 -6.40 -23.59
N ALA A 85 -4.06 -5.41 -24.35
CA ALA A 85 -3.23 -4.50 -25.14
C ALA A 85 -2.25 -3.70 -24.26
N ASN A 86 -2.74 -3.14 -23.14
CA ASN A 86 -1.91 -2.43 -22.17
C ASN A 86 -0.85 -3.34 -21.54
N ASN A 87 -1.20 -4.57 -21.17
CA ASN A 87 -0.26 -5.52 -20.58
C ASN A 87 0.86 -5.88 -21.57
N THR A 88 0.52 -6.06 -22.84
CA THR A 88 1.50 -6.34 -23.91
C THR A 88 2.41 -5.12 -24.17
N ARG A 89 1.86 -3.91 -24.07
CA ARG A 89 2.67 -2.69 -24.13
C ARG A 89 3.64 -2.59 -22.95
N LEU A 90 3.18 -2.98 -21.75
CA LEU A 90 3.99 -2.96 -20.53
C LEU A 90 5.06 -4.08 -20.51
N SER A 91 4.85 -5.20 -21.20
CA SER A 91 5.89 -6.24 -21.37
C SER A 91 7.03 -5.80 -22.28
N GLY A 92 6.86 -4.70 -23.03
CA GLY A 92 7.86 -4.15 -23.95
C GLY A 92 7.67 -4.58 -25.40
N ASP A 93 6.69 -5.44 -25.69
CA ASP A 93 6.38 -5.93 -27.03
C ASP A 93 5.49 -4.93 -27.79
N LEU A 94 6.09 -3.82 -28.23
CA LEU A 94 5.38 -2.70 -28.84
C LEU A 94 4.62 -3.08 -30.13
N ASP A 95 5.17 -4.01 -30.92
CA ASP A 95 4.58 -4.42 -32.20
C ASP A 95 3.29 -5.22 -32.00
N LEU A 96 3.29 -6.16 -31.04
CA LEU A 96 2.10 -6.93 -30.69
C LEU A 96 1.04 -6.05 -30.01
N ALA A 97 1.48 -5.09 -29.19
CA ALA A 97 0.57 -4.13 -28.56
C ALA A 97 -0.14 -3.26 -29.62
N GLU A 98 0.58 -2.81 -30.64
CA GLU A 98 0.04 -2.05 -31.77
C GLU A 98 -1.03 -2.84 -32.53
N GLU A 99 -0.77 -4.11 -32.87
CA GLU A 99 -1.77 -4.98 -33.52
C GLU A 99 -3.05 -5.09 -32.66
N LYS A 100 -2.90 -5.27 -31.34
CA LYS A 100 -4.03 -5.37 -30.42
C LYS A 100 -4.83 -4.06 -30.35
N TYR A 101 -4.20 -2.89 -30.34
CA TYR A 101 -4.94 -1.62 -30.36
C TYR A 101 -5.64 -1.38 -31.70
N TYR A 102 -5.04 -1.73 -32.83
CA TYR A 102 -5.73 -1.67 -34.13
C TYR A 102 -6.94 -2.60 -34.18
N ARG A 103 -6.82 -3.83 -33.66
CA ARG A 103 -7.96 -4.76 -33.53
C ARG A 103 -9.09 -4.17 -32.68
N ILE A 104 -8.77 -3.44 -31.61
CA ILE A 104 -9.77 -2.73 -30.79
C ILE A 104 -10.43 -1.60 -31.57
N LEU A 105 -9.70 -0.86 -32.41
CA LEU A 105 -10.25 0.21 -33.24
C LEU A 105 -11.13 -0.31 -34.38
N ASP A 106 -10.82 -1.49 -34.92
CA ASP A 106 -11.68 -2.15 -35.91
C ASP A 106 -13.05 -2.51 -35.31
N LEU A 107 -13.06 -3.00 -34.07
CA LEU A 107 -14.30 -3.30 -33.33
C LEU A 107 -14.97 -2.02 -32.79
N PHE A 108 -14.18 -1.03 -32.38
CA PHE A 108 -14.64 0.19 -31.72
C PHE A 108 -13.97 1.46 -32.31
N PRO A 109 -14.45 1.96 -33.46
CA PRO A 109 -13.77 3.03 -34.21
C PRO A 109 -13.61 4.37 -33.47
N ARG A 110 -14.43 4.63 -32.45
CA ARG A 110 -14.43 5.89 -31.67
C ARG A 110 -13.80 5.76 -30.29
N ASN A 111 -12.97 4.74 -30.07
CA ASN A 111 -12.36 4.53 -28.76
C ASN A 111 -11.13 5.43 -28.55
N GLU A 112 -11.26 6.47 -27.72
CA GLU A 112 -10.16 7.38 -27.39
C GLU A 112 -9.00 6.70 -26.66
N ARG A 113 -9.28 5.68 -25.82
CA ARG A 113 -8.24 4.98 -25.04
C ARG A 113 -7.32 4.16 -25.95
N ALA A 114 -7.88 3.51 -26.97
CA ALA A 114 -7.10 2.75 -27.93
C ALA A 114 -6.22 3.68 -28.81
N GLN A 115 -6.75 4.83 -29.22
CA GLN A 115 -5.97 5.85 -29.94
C GLN A 115 -4.82 6.39 -29.09
N THR A 116 -5.10 6.70 -27.82
CA THR A 116 -4.08 7.16 -26.87
C THR A 116 -2.99 6.10 -26.67
N GLY A 117 -3.36 4.82 -26.61
CA GLY A 117 -2.41 3.71 -26.53
C GLY A 117 -1.47 3.62 -27.74
N LEU A 118 -1.97 3.84 -28.95
CA LEU A 118 -1.15 3.91 -30.17
C LEU A 118 -0.22 5.13 -30.17
N ASP A 119 -0.71 6.28 -29.74
CA ASP A 119 0.12 7.49 -29.61
C ASP A 119 1.25 7.29 -28.60
N GLU A 120 1.00 6.62 -27.48
CA GLU A 120 2.02 6.25 -26.50
C GLU A 120 3.08 5.30 -27.09
N ILE A 121 2.67 4.31 -27.90
CA ILE A 121 3.59 3.41 -28.60
C ILE A 121 4.49 4.20 -29.55
N ASN A 122 3.91 5.11 -30.33
CA ASN A 122 4.66 5.95 -31.28
C ASN A 122 5.68 6.85 -30.57
N ARG A 123 5.29 7.47 -29.44
CA ARG A 123 6.22 8.24 -28.60
C ARG A 123 7.34 7.36 -28.04
N ASN A 124 7.02 6.17 -27.55
CA ASN A 124 8.02 5.25 -27.03
C ASN A 124 9.04 4.83 -28.12
N ARG A 125 8.59 4.54 -29.35
CA ARG A 125 9.49 4.30 -30.49
C ARG A 125 10.38 5.51 -30.79
N GLN A 126 9.85 6.73 -30.75
CA GLN A 126 10.65 7.94 -30.91
C GLN A 126 11.71 8.10 -29.81
N HIS A 127 11.35 7.80 -28.55
CA HIS A 127 12.29 7.81 -27.44
C HIS A 127 13.39 6.76 -27.57
N ILE A 128 13.06 5.57 -28.07
CA ILE A 128 14.05 4.51 -28.34
C ILE A 128 15.02 5.00 -29.43
N ALA A 129 14.50 5.53 -30.53
CA ALA A 129 15.31 6.03 -31.64
C ALA A 129 16.22 7.21 -31.25
N SER A 130 15.75 8.12 -30.38
CA SER A 130 16.58 9.24 -29.91
C SER A 130 17.66 8.80 -28.92
N VAL A 131 17.42 7.76 -28.11
CA VAL A 131 18.47 7.15 -27.26
C VAL A 131 19.51 6.45 -28.14
N GLU A 132 19.11 5.74 -29.20
CA GLU A 132 20.04 5.16 -30.17
C GLU A 132 20.88 6.24 -30.87
N TYR A 133 20.26 7.37 -31.25
CA TYR A 133 20.98 8.51 -31.80
C TYR A 133 22.00 9.08 -30.79
N ALA A 134 21.63 9.19 -29.51
CA ALA A 134 22.55 9.61 -28.46
C ALA A 134 23.72 8.63 -28.26
N GLN A 135 23.50 7.32 -28.44
CA GLN A 135 24.56 6.32 -28.44
C GLN A 135 25.54 6.51 -29.61
N GLN A 136 25.03 6.87 -30.80
CA GLN A 136 25.87 7.18 -31.96
C GLN A 136 26.72 8.44 -31.74
N LEU A 137 26.15 9.50 -31.15
CA LEU A 137 26.89 10.71 -30.77
C LEU A 137 28.01 10.40 -29.76
N LEU A 138 27.72 9.52 -28.80
CA LEU A 138 28.73 9.06 -27.83
C LEU A 138 29.84 8.21 -28.49
N ALA A 139 29.55 7.53 -29.60
CA ALA A 139 30.56 6.84 -30.40
C ALA A 139 31.45 7.82 -31.20
N LEU A 140 30.93 9.02 -31.50
CA LEU A 140 31.64 10.15 -32.11
C LEU A 140 32.37 11.05 -31.08
N ASP A 141 32.36 10.68 -29.81
CA ASP A 141 32.94 11.41 -28.65
C ASP A 141 32.27 12.77 -28.36
N ASP A 142 31.08 13.02 -28.90
CA ASP A 142 30.27 14.20 -28.58
C ASP A 142 29.42 13.95 -27.32
N LEU A 143 30.00 14.23 -26.15
CA LEU A 143 29.37 14.01 -24.84
C LEU A 143 28.20 14.97 -24.59
N ASP A 144 28.35 16.24 -24.98
CA ASP A 144 27.35 17.29 -24.75
C ASP A 144 26.12 17.06 -25.64
N GLY A 145 26.33 16.68 -26.91
CA GLY A 145 25.25 16.30 -27.83
C GLY A 145 24.47 15.09 -27.35
N ALA A 146 25.17 14.06 -26.86
CA ALA A 146 24.55 12.85 -26.32
C ALA A 146 23.76 13.12 -25.03
N GLU A 147 24.25 13.99 -24.14
CA GLU A 147 23.53 14.37 -22.93
C GLU A 147 22.23 15.14 -23.24
N ASN A 148 22.31 16.13 -24.14
CA ASN A 148 21.15 16.94 -24.51
C ASN A 148 20.03 16.10 -25.14
N ALA A 149 20.39 15.16 -26.02
CA ALA A 149 19.43 14.24 -26.64
C ALA A 149 18.71 13.37 -25.58
N VAL A 150 19.42 12.87 -24.58
CA VAL A 150 18.84 12.01 -23.53
C VAL A 150 18.05 12.79 -22.49
N ARG A 151 18.49 14.00 -22.13
CA ARG A 151 17.72 14.90 -21.26
C ARG A 151 16.40 15.30 -21.89
N ALA A 152 16.36 15.53 -23.21
CA ALA A 152 15.11 15.80 -23.93
C ALA A 152 14.11 14.64 -23.79
N VAL A 153 14.57 13.39 -23.90
CA VAL A 153 13.72 12.21 -23.67
C VAL A 153 13.23 12.13 -22.22
N LEU A 154 14.10 12.39 -21.24
CA LEU A 154 13.73 12.32 -19.83
C LEU A 154 12.80 13.46 -19.37
N GLN A 155 12.77 14.58 -20.10
CA GLN A 155 11.79 15.66 -19.88
C GLN A 155 10.38 15.23 -20.28
N GLU A 156 10.25 14.44 -21.37
CA GLU A 156 8.96 13.93 -21.83
C GLU A 156 8.53 12.68 -21.04
N ASN A 157 9.46 11.75 -20.78
CA ASN A 157 9.23 10.54 -20.00
C ASN A 157 10.38 10.29 -19.01
N SER A 158 10.18 10.74 -17.77
CA SER A 158 11.17 10.59 -16.68
C SER A 158 11.45 9.14 -16.27
N MET A 159 10.59 8.20 -16.66
CA MET A 159 10.66 6.79 -16.30
C MET A 159 11.22 5.89 -17.40
N GLN A 160 11.64 6.44 -18.55
CA GLN A 160 12.17 5.64 -19.66
C GLN A 160 13.44 4.87 -19.21
N PRO A 161 13.43 3.52 -19.23
CA PRO A 161 14.51 2.72 -18.64
C PRO A 161 15.83 2.90 -19.38
N GLN A 162 15.82 2.84 -20.71
CA GLN A 162 17.01 2.96 -21.57
C GLN A 162 17.69 4.33 -21.43
N ALA A 163 16.91 5.41 -21.35
CA ALA A 163 17.44 6.77 -21.19
C ALA A 163 18.12 6.97 -19.83
N ARG A 164 17.56 6.40 -18.75
CA ARG A 164 18.15 6.46 -17.41
C ARG A 164 19.43 5.63 -17.30
N GLU A 165 19.44 4.44 -17.88
CA GLU A 165 20.66 3.63 -17.94
C GLU A 165 21.75 4.34 -18.73
N PHE A 166 21.39 4.90 -19.90
CA PHE A 166 22.33 5.66 -20.70
C PHE A 166 22.87 6.88 -19.94
N LEU A 167 22.02 7.69 -19.30
CA LEU A 167 22.46 8.82 -18.47
C LEU A 167 23.37 8.36 -17.32
N LYS A 168 23.10 7.22 -16.69
CA LYS A 168 23.99 6.63 -15.68
C LYS A 168 25.35 6.25 -16.26
N THR A 169 25.40 5.71 -17.48
CA THR A 169 26.68 5.44 -18.17
C THR A 169 27.41 6.71 -18.56
N LEU A 170 26.67 7.74 -19.01
CA LEU A 170 27.20 9.04 -19.42
C LEU A 170 27.79 9.78 -18.21
N ASN A 171 27.06 9.84 -17.09
CA ASN A 171 27.55 10.39 -15.82
C ASN A 171 28.76 9.65 -15.29
N LYS A 172 28.83 8.32 -15.45
CA LYS A 172 30.05 7.57 -15.08
C LYS A 172 31.24 7.97 -15.95
N ARG A 173 31.03 8.25 -17.23
CA ARG A 173 32.08 8.67 -18.18
C ARG A 173 32.50 10.12 -17.93
N ILE A 174 31.56 11.02 -17.67
CA ILE A 174 31.80 12.40 -17.25
C ILE A 174 32.53 12.41 -15.91
N ALA A 175 32.04 11.71 -14.88
CA ALA A 175 32.72 11.61 -13.59
C ALA A 175 34.11 10.98 -13.72
N ARG A 176 34.31 10.05 -14.67
CA ARG A 176 35.64 9.51 -14.98
C ARG A 176 36.53 10.55 -15.67
N ALA A 177 36.00 11.35 -16.58
CA ALA A 177 36.71 12.44 -17.24
C ALA A 177 37.06 13.59 -16.26
N GLU A 178 36.13 13.98 -15.39
CA GLU A 178 36.39 14.89 -14.26
C GLU A 178 37.42 14.29 -13.28
N SER A 179 37.40 12.96 -13.06
CA SER A 179 38.44 12.29 -12.27
C SER A 179 39.80 12.21 -12.97
N MET A 180 39.87 12.41 -14.28
CA MET A 180 41.13 12.50 -15.03
C MET A 180 41.80 13.87 -14.88
N ASP A 181 41.06 14.90 -14.45
CA ASP A 181 41.62 16.19 -14.01
C ASP A 181 42.28 16.10 -12.61
N LEU A 182 42.01 15.04 -11.84
CA LEU A 182 42.70 14.72 -10.57
C LEU A 182 44.01 13.95 -10.80
N THR A 183 44.95 14.55 -11.54
CA THR A 183 46.29 13.98 -11.77
C THR A 183 47.03 13.55 -10.50
N LEU A 184 46.70 14.14 -9.33
CA LEU A 184 47.16 13.72 -8.00
C LEU A 184 46.79 12.25 -7.68
N GLU A 185 45.59 11.75 -8.01
CA GLU A 185 45.16 10.39 -7.64
C GLU A 185 46.02 9.28 -8.26
N THR A 186 46.58 9.50 -9.45
CA THR A 186 47.37 8.48 -10.17
C THR A 186 48.77 8.29 -9.57
N ALA A 187 49.35 9.35 -9.00
CA ALA A 187 50.58 9.28 -8.22
C ALA A 187 50.35 8.67 -6.83
N PHE A 188 49.21 9.03 -6.21
CA PHE A 188 48.88 8.55 -4.87
C PHE A 188 48.44 7.08 -4.80
N LYS A 189 47.84 6.53 -5.86
CA LYS A 189 47.31 5.14 -5.89
C LYS A 189 48.36 4.05 -6.18
N LYS A 190 49.62 4.40 -6.47
CA LYS A 190 50.69 3.40 -6.67
C LYS A 190 50.96 2.65 -5.36
N PRO A 191 50.94 1.31 -5.34
CA PRO A 191 51.26 0.56 -4.13
C PRO A 191 52.73 0.76 -3.81
N LEU A 192 53.00 1.17 -2.58
CA LEU A 192 54.33 1.43 -2.09
C LEU A 192 54.56 0.71 -0.77
N SER A 193 55.74 0.11 -0.67
CA SER A 193 56.22 -0.56 0.53
C SER A 193 57.37 0.26 1.12
N MET A 194 57.16 0.77 2.32
CA MET A 194 58.10 1.62 3.05
C MET A 194 58.30 1.08 4.46
N GLU A 195 59.57 1.03 4.88
CA GLU A 195 59.97 0.62 6.22
C GLU A 195 60.86 1.72 6.80
N PHE A 196 60.33 2.45 7.77
CA PHE A 196 61.03 3.50 8.49
C PHE A 196 61.16 3.11 9.97
N LYS A 197 62.39 3.13 10.48
CA LYS A 197 62.70 2.90 11.89
C LYS A 197 63.48 4.10 12.41
N ASP A 198 62.92 4.77 13.42
CA ASP A 198 63.54 5.93 14.08
C ASP A 198 64.03 7.03 13.12
N THR A 199 63.24 7.32 12.06
CA THR A 199 63.61 8.26 10.99
C THR A 199 62.98 9.64 11.24
N GLU A 200 63.72 10.72 10.98
CA GLU A 200 63.19 12.09 11.07
C GLU A 200 62.06 12.32 10.07
N LEU A 201 61.00 13.01 10.49
CA LEU A 201 59.81 13.29 9.70
C LEU A 201 60.14 13.95 8.34
N LYS A 202 61.09 14.89 8.32
CA LYS A 202 61.57 15.54 7.09
C LYS A 202 62.11 14.55 6.07
N SER A 203 62.92 13.58 6.51
CA SER A 203 63.52 12.57 5.66
C SER A 203 62.46 11.62 5.09
N VAL A 204 61.45 11.28 5.88
CA VAL A 204 60.30 10.45 5.42
C VAL A 204 59.55 11.16 4.30
N PHE A 205 59.21 12.45 4.47
CA PHE A 205 58.53 13.22 3.43
C PHE A 205 59.38 13.46 2.18
N GLU A 206 60.70 13.58 2.30
CA GLU A 206 61.60 13.68 1.15
C GLU A 206 61.66 12.37 0.34
N ILE A 207 61.65 11.23 1.01
CA ILE A 207 61.59 9.92 0.35
C ILE A 207 60.22 9.75 -0.32
N MET A 208 59.14 10.16 0.34
CA MET A 208 57.80 10.17 -0.24
C MET A 208 57.71 11.11 -1.44
N SER A 209 58.30 12.31 -1.40
CA SER A 209 58.26 13.25 -2.53
C SER A 209 59.00 12.70 -3.74
N ARG A 210 60.17 12.09 -3.53
CA ARG A 210 60.96 11.48 -4.61
C ARG A 210 60.27 10.28 -5.24
N THR A 211 59.50 9.53 -4.44
CA THR A 211 58.83 8.30 -4.90
C THR A 211 57.47 8.56 -5.52
N ALA A 212 56.70 9.48 -4.94
CA ALA A 212 55.34 9.84 -5.40
C ALA A 212 55.35 10.98 -6.43
N GLY A 213 56.44 11.75 -6.54
CA GLY A 213 56.54 12.91 -7.43
C GLY A 213 55.87 14.18 -6.90
N VAL A 214 55.39 14.19 -5.67
CA VAL A 214 54.63 15.30 -5.05
C VAL A 214 55.54 16.12 -4.13
N ASN A 215 55.47 17.45 -4.21
CA ASN A 215 56.23 18.34 -3.33
C ASN A 215 55.51 18.55 -1.99
N PHE A 216 56.28 18.56 -0.90
CA PHE A 216 55.76 18.88 0.43
C PHE A 216 56.38 20.19 0.94
N VAL A 217 55.54 21.11 1.39
CA VAL A 217 55.94 22.37 2.02
C VAL A 217 55.51 22.34 3.48
N PHE A 218 56.40 22.67 4.41
CA PHE A 218 56.08 22.68 5.84
C PHE A 218 55.79 24.09 6.33
N ASP A 219 54.73 24.23 7.14
CA ASP A 219 54.49 25.44 7.92
C ASP A 219 55.59 25.64 8.98
N LYS A 220 55.83 26.89 9.37
CA LYS A 220 56.87 27.28 10.33
C LYS A 220 56.72 26.60 11.70
N ASP A 221 55.50 26.21 12.05
CA ASP A 221 55.16 25.65 13.37
C ASP A 221 55.23 24.10 13.38
N VAL A 222 55.68 23.46 12.30
CA VAL A 222 55.83 21.99 12.21
C VAL A 222 57.19 21.53 12.76
N ARG A 223 57.16 20.58 13.70
CA ARG A 223 58.36 19.95 14.30
C ARG A 223 58.96 18.87 13.40
N GLN A 224 59.88 19.29 12.53
CA GLN A 224 60.53 18.44 11.51
C GLN A 224 61.50 17.39 12.08
N ASP A 225 61.95 17.58 13.32
CA ASP A 225 62.88 16.73 14.08
C ASP A 225 62.20 15.51 14.73
N THR A 226 60.88 15.41 14.64
CA THR A 226 60.12 14.31 15.24
C THR A 226 60.49 12.99 14.58
N LYS A 227 60.92 12.01 15.38
CA LYS A 227 61.26 10.68 14.89
C LYS A 227 60.00 9.82 14.76
N VAL A 228 59.84 9.16 13.61
CA VAL A 228 58.68 8.32 13.32
C VAL A 228 59.16 6.92 12.91
N SER A 229 58.44 5.90 13.37
CA SER A 229 58.62 4.52 12.93
C SER A 229 57.33 4.03 12.28
N VAL A 230 57.37 3.74 10.98
CA VAL A 230 56.22 3.33 10.17
C VAL A 230 56.61 2.12 9.33
N PHE A 231 55.83 1.05 9.44
CA PHE A 231 56.03 -0.19 8.69
C PHE A 231 54.78 -0.45 7.86
N VAL A 232 54.85 -0.15 6.55
CA VAL A 232 53.70 -0.27 5.67
C VAL A 232 54.11 -0.96 4.37
N ARG A 233 53.42 -2.04 4.01
CA ARG A 233 53.63 -2.79 2.75
C ARG A 233 52.38 -2.73 1.89
N ASP A 234 52.53 -2.55 0.58
CA ASP A 234 51.47 -2.57 -0.43
C ASP A 234 50.30 -1.59 -0.19
N ASN A 235 50.58 -0.42 0.38
CA ASN A 235 49.56 0.63 0.59
C ASN A 235 49.75 1.79 -0.39
N THR A 236 48.69 2.57 -0.56
CA THR A 236 48.75 3.78 -1.38
C THR A 236 49.54 4.87 -0.65
N VAL A 237 50.17 5.77 -1.40
CA VAL A 237 50.89 6.92 -0.83
C VAL A 237 49.94 7.80 -0.01
N GLU A 238 48.66 7.86 -0.40
CA GLU A 238 47.62 8.60 0.33
C GLU A 238 47.34 7.99 1.71
N ASP A 239 47.24 6.66 1.80
CA ASP A 239 47.02 5.98 3.08
C ASP A 239 48.21 6.15 4.02
N ILE A 240 49.44 6.09 3.47
CA ILE A 240 50.69 6.31 4.22
C ILE A 240 50.77 7.76 4.70
N LEU A 241 50.44 8.72 3.83
CA LEU A 241 50.39 10.15 4.17
C LEU A 241 49.38 10.40 5.29
N LYS A 242 48.15 9.91 5.16
CA LYS A 242 47.11 10.06 6.18
C LYS A 242 47.52 9.44 7.52
N LEU A 243 48.16 8.27 7.50
CA LEU A 243 48.69 7.62 8.69
C LEU A 243 49.74 8.50 9.38
N LEU A 244 50.74 8.98 8.63
CA LEU A 244 51.80 9.85 9.16
C LEU A 244 51.26 11.14 9.76
N LEU A 245 50.30 11.76 9.08
CA LEU A 245 49.65 12.98 9.54
C LEU A 245 48.82 12.73 10.81
N MET A 246 48.05 11.65 10.85
CA MET A 246 47.23 11.28 12.00
C MET A 246 48.07 10.94 13.23
N THR A 247 49.18 10.19 13.08
CA THR A 247 50.09 9.85 14.19
C THR A 247 50.79 11.08 14.77
N ASN A 248 51.13 12.07 13.94
CA ASN A 248 51.88 13.26 14.37
C ASN A 248 51.00 14.50 14.61
N GLN A 249 49.67 14.36 14.60
CA GLN A 249 48.73 15.49 14.74
C GLN A 249 48.99 16.61 13.72
N LEU A 250 49.30 16.23 12.49
CA LEU A 250 49.48 17.14 11.36
C LEU A 250 48.27 17.05 10.43
N ALA A 251 48.06 18.08 9.64
CA ALA A 251 47.07 18.15 8.57
C ALA A 251 47.74 18.69 7.30
N TYR A 252 47.06 18.55 6.16
CA TYR A 252 47.56 19.03 4.89
C TYR A 252 46.49 19.85 4.17
N THR A 253 46.93 20.85 3.41
CA THR A 253 46.11 21.58 2.44
C THR A 253 46.78 21.49 1.07
N ARG A 254 45.97 21.58 0.01
CA ARG A 254 46.43 21.43 -1.37
C ARG A 254 46.81 22.81 -1.91
N LEU A 255 48.06 22.99 -2.31
CA LEU A 255 48.54 24.31 -2.80
C LEU A 255 48.49 24.39 -4.32
N ASN A 256 48.83 23.30 -5.00
CA ASN A 256 48.66 23.12 -6.45
C ASN A 256 48.58 21.61 -6.78
N ASP A 257 48.50 21.27 -8.07
CA ASP A 257 48.37 19.89 -8.54
C ASP A 257 49.56 18.98 -8.21
N ASN A 258 50.67 19.53 -7.72
CA ASN A 258 51.86 18.74 -7.37
C ASN A 258 52.51 19.18 -6.05
N SER A 259 51.82 19.93 -5.19
CA SER A 259 52.36 20.50 -3.96
C SER A 259 51.33 20.51 -2.85
N LEU A 260 51.71 19.94 -1.72
CA LEU A 260 50.91 19.87 -0.49
C LEU A 260 51.61 20.64 0.62
N MET A 261 50.86 21.49 1.32
CA MET A 261 51.36 22.17 2.51
C MET A 261 50.93 21.43 3.77
N ILE A 262 51.87 21.12 4.65
CA ILE A 262 51.67 20.40 5.91
C ILE A 262 51.73 21.40 7.07
N TYR A 263 50.75 21.34 7.96
CA TYR A 263 50.61 22.24 9.11
C TYR A 263 50.15 21.47 10.37
N PRO A 264 50.38 21.98 11.58
CA PRO A 264 49.92 21.31 12.80
C PRO A 264 48.39 21.38 12.93
N ASN A 265 47.77 20.26 13.31
CA ASN A 265 46.31 20.09 13.39
C ASN A 265 45.71 20.80 14.62
N THR A 266 45.91 22.12 14.70
CA THR A 266 45.38 22.97 15.78
C THR A 266 44.16 23.75 15.28
N PRO A 267 43.16 24.03 16.14
CA PRO A 267 41.97 24.80 15.73
C PRO A 267 42.27 26.19 15.18
N ALA A 268 43.40 26.80 15.57
CA ALA A 268 43.85 28.09 15.05
C ALA A 268 44.30 27.98 13.59
N LYS A 269 45.14 26.98 13.28
CA LYS A 269 45.68 26.74 11.93
C LYS A 269 44.65 26.12 10.99
N GLN A 270 43.72 25.32 11.50
CA GLN A 270 42.56 24.87 10.73
C GLN A 270 41.76 26.07 10.20
N LYS A 271 41.47 27.09 11.03
CA LYS A 271 40.76 28.29 10.53
C LYS A 271 41.53 29.09 9.48
N GLU A 272 42.86 29.00 9.47
CA GLU A 272 43.72 29.74 8.54
C GLU A 272 43.89 29.01 7.20
N TYR A 273 44.01 27.68 7.22
CA TYR A 273 44.34 26.86 6.04
C TYR A 273 43.20 25.97 5.50
N GLN A 274 42.13 25.77 6.27
CA GLN A 274 41.01 24.93 5.85
C GLN A 274 40.11 25.71 4.89
N GLU A 275 39.97 25.18 3.69
CA GLU A 275 39.07 25.75 2.69
C GLU A 275 37.62 25.52 3.09
N LEU A 276 36.85 26.61 3.11
CA LEU A 276 35.41 26.59 3.35
C LEU A 276 34.70 26.94 2.05
N VAL A 277 33.66 26.18 1.75
CA VAL A 277 32.78 26.40 0.60
C VAL A 277 31.42 26.86 1.12
N VAL A 278 30.71 27.65 0.33
CA VAL A 278 29.32 28.05 0.60
C VAL A 278 28.42 27.33 -0.40
N ARG A 279 27.37 26.66 0.07
CA ARG A 279 26.35 26.04 -0.79
C ARG A 279 24.96 26.34 -0.25
N SER A 280 24.02 26.60 -1.17
CA SER A 280 22.59 26.70 -0.88
C SER A 280 21.91 25.35 -1.09
N PHE A 281 21.00 25.01 -0.18
CA PHE A 281 20.20 23.79 -0.19
C PHE A 281 18.71 24.17 -0.23
N PRO A 282 18.03 23.99 -1.37
CA PRO A 282 16.58 24.12 -1.44
C PRO A 282 15.93 22.91 -0.77
N VAL A 283 14.82 23.14 -0.07
CA VAL A 283 13.97 22.09 0.50
C VAL A 283 12.62 22.14 -0.21
N ALA A 284 12.24 21.05 -0.86
CA ALA A 284 11.07 20.99 -1.74
C ALA A 284 9.78 20.64 -1.00
N TYR A 285 9.83 19.70 -0.05
CA TYR A 285 8.65 19.15 0.62
C TYR A 285 8.65 19.41 2.13
N GLY A 286 9.83 19.37 2.76
CA GLY A 286 9.96 19.55 4.21
C GLY A 286 10.03 21.01 4.70
N ASP A 287 9.94 21.18 6.02
CA ASP A 287 10.23 22.44 6.70
C ASP A 287 11.75 22.65 6.84
N VAL A 288 12.24 23.77 6.30
CA VAL A 288 13.65 24.15 6.38
C VAL A 288 14.14 24.29 7.83
N LYS A 289 13.29 24.73 8.76
CA LYS A 289 13.71 24.90 10.17
C LYS A 289 14.07 23.56 10.81
N GLN A 290 13.24 22.55 10.57
CA GLN A 290 13.47 21.19 11.06
C GLN A 290 14.71 20.57 10.41
N MET A 291 14.88 20.76 9.09
CA MET A 291 16.08 20.33 8.37
C MET A 291 17.35 20.96 8.93
N VAL A 292 17.36 22.28 9.17
CA VAL A 292 18.52 22.96 9.75
C VAL A 292 18.78 22.53 11.19
N ALA A 293 17.75 22.26 12.00
CA ALA A 293 17.92 21.72 13.34
C ALA A 293 18.62 20.35 13.32
N MET A 294 18.22 19.46 12.39
CA MET A 294 18.87 18.16 12.18
C MET A 294 20.31 18.32 11.70
N VAL A 295 20.57 19.18 10.71
CA VAL A 295 21.93 19.44 10.20
C VAL A 295 22.85 20.00 11.29
N ARG A 296 22.37 20.95 12.10
CA ARG A 296 23.14 21.50 13.24
C ARG A 296 23.44 20.43 14.29
N GLY A 297 22.50 19.53 14.56
CA GLY A 297 22.68 18.43 15.52
C GLY A 297 23.69 17.38 15.07
N LEU A 298 23.63 17.00 13.79
CA LEU A 298 24.50 15.95 13.23
C LEU A 298 25.88 16.47 12.86
N VAL A 299 25.96 17.46 11.96
CA VAL A 299 27.20 17.95 11.35
C VAL A 299 27.92 18.99 12.24
N LYS A 300 27.29 19.45 13.34
CA LYS A 300 27.79 20.51 14.22
C LYS A 300 28.16 21.80 13.48
N ALA A 301 27.53 22.02 12.33
CA ALA A 301 27.73 23.19 11.50
C ALA A 301 27.27 24.46 12.23
N LYS A 302 28.15 25.47 12.29
CA LYS A 302 27.90 26.73 13.01
C LYS A 302 27.29 27.80 12.10
N ASP A 303 27.72 27.84 10.85
CA ASP A 303 27.38 28.90 9.91
C ASP A 303 26.27 28.44 8.94
N ILE A 304 25.03 28.43 9.43
CA ILE A 304 23.84 28.14 8.63
C ILE A 304 22.85 29.30 8.72
N TYR A 305 22.46 29.82 7.56
CA TYR A 305 21.45 30.87 7.39
C TYR A 305 20.20 30.29 6.74
N VAL A 306 19.03 30.59 7.29
CA VAL A 306 17.74 30.11 6.80
C VAL A 306 17.02 31.23 6.08
N ASN A 307 16.51 30.96 4.89
CA ASN A 307 15.56 31.81 4.18
C ASN A 307 14.20 31.11 4.10
N GLU A 308 13.28 31.53 4.95
CA GLU A 308 11.93 30.96 5.04
C GLU A 308 11.07 31.29 3.82
N GLN A 309 11.27 32.45 3.19
CA GLN A 309 10.47 32.88 2.04
C GLN A 309 10.76 32.03 0.80
N LEU A 310 12.00 31.57 0.65
CA LEU A 310 12.44 30.76 -0.50
C LEU A 310 12.56 29.27 -0.16
N ASN A 311 12.14 28.86 1.04
CA ASN A 311 12.30 27.50 1.58
C ASN A 311 13.69 26.89 1.30
N LEU A 312 14.76 27.64 1.63
CA LEU A 312 16.13 27.17 1.47
C LEU A 312 17.01 27.57 2.65
N PHE A 313 18.11 26.84 2.84
CA PHE A 313 19.16 27.24 3.77
C PHE A 313 20.52 27.30 3.08
N ILE A 314 21.34 28.23 3.53
CA ILE A 314 22.70 28.45 3.03
C ILE A 314 23.66 28.01 4.14
N MET A 315 24.60 27.14 3.80
CA MET A 315 25.60 26.62 4.71
C MET A 315 27.00 26.97 4.23
N ARG A 316 27.86 27.39 5.15
CA ARG A 316 29.29 27.56 4.94
C ARG A 316 30.06 26.56 5.79
N ASP A 317 30.76 25.63 5.14
CA ASP A 317 31.56 24.61 5.83
C ASP A 317 32.59 23.98 4.86
N THR A 318 33.31 22.96 5.32
CA THR A 318 34.18 22.11 4.50
C THR A 318 33.41 21.41 3.36
N LEU A 319 34.11 21.09 2.27
CA LEU A 319 33.51 20.42 1.11
C LEU A 319 32.93 19.04 1.48
N GLU A 320 33.59 18.31 2.36
CA GLU A 320 33.16 17.00 2.86
C GLU A 320 31.87 17.11 3.68
N ALA A 321 31.76 18.11 4.56
CA ALA A 321 30.55 18.37 5.33
C ALA A 321 29.39 18.76 4.42
N ILE A 322 29.62 19.59 3.40
CA ILE A 322 28.60 19.99 2.42
C ILE A 322 28.06 18.77 1.66
N ARG A 323 28.94 17.86 1.19
CA ARG A 323 28.52 16.63 0.49
C ARG A 323 27.70 15.70 1.39
N MET A 324 28.05 15.64 2.68
CA MET A 324 27.28 14.89 3.66
C MET A 324 25.90 15.49 3.88
N VAL A 325 25.81 16.81 4.02
CA VAL A 325 24.53 17.51 4.15
C VAL A 325 23.68 17.35 2.90
N GLU A 326 24.28 17.40 1.71
CA GLU A 326 23.59 17.11 0.45
C GLU A 326 22.95 15.73 0.47
N LYS A 327 23.70 14.71 0.91
CA LYS A 327 23.17 13.36 1.04
C LYS A 327 22.06 13.28 2.09
N LEU A 328 22.24 13.89 3.26
CA LEU A 328 21.24 13.94 4.33
C LEU A 328 19.93 14.61 3.88
N VAL A 329 20.02 15.76 3.22
CA VAL A 329 18.85 16.47 2.69
C VAL A 329 18.15 15.62 1.65
N SER A 330 18.89 15.00 0.72
CA SER A 330 18.31 14.13 -0.32
C SER A 330 17.59 12.89 0.24
N LEU A 331 17.99 12.40 1.41
CA LEU A 331 17.38 11.23 2.05
C LEU A 331 16.11 11.61 2.83
N ASN A 332 16.02 12.84 3.34
CA ASN A 332 14.92 13.27 4.20
C ASN A 332 13.87 14.16 3.50
N ASP A 333 14.23 14.86 2.42
CA ASP A 333 13.31 15.71 1.65
C ASP A 333 12.48 14.88 0.67
N LEU A 334 11.63 14.01 1.22
CA LEU A 334 10.74 13.15 0.46
C LEU A 334 9.34 13.77 0.36
N PRO A 335 8.61 13.54 -0.74
CA PRO A 335 7.24 14.02 -0.86
C PRO A 335 6.34 13.35 0.18
N GLU A 336 5.41 14.12 0.73
CA GLU A 336 4.42 13.63 1.68
C GLU A 336 3.52 12.56 1.04
N PRO A 337 3.24 11.44 1.73
CA PRO A 337 2.29 10.45 1.27
C PRO A 337 0.87 11.00 1.22
N GLU A 338 0.08 10.52 0.26
CA GLU A 338 -1.31 10.95 0.04
C GLU A 338 -2.20 9.76 -0.29
N VAL A 339 -3.44 9.82 0.22
CA VAL A 339 -4.46 8.78 0.03
C VAL A 339 -5.74 9.40 -0.52
N MET A 340 -6.35 8.73 -1.48
CA MET A 340 -7.72 8.95 -1.91
C MET A 340 -8.63 8.02 -1.11
N LEU A 341 -9.64 8.58 -0.46
CA LEU A 341 -10.59 7.83 0.34
C LEU A 341 -11.92 7.83 -0.41
N GLU A 342 -12.41 6.64 -0.71
CA GLU A 342 -13.71 6.42 -1.32
C GLU A 342 -14.63 5.85 -0.24
N VAL A 343 -15.68 6.59 0.12
CA VAL A 343 -16.70 6.12 1.07
C VAL A 343 -17.95 5.83 0.27
N MET A 344 -18.59 4.69 0.51
CA MET A 344 -19.87 4.33 -0.09
C MET A 344 -20.90 4.14 1.00
N ILE A 345 -22.01 4.88 0.89
CA ILE A 345 -23.14 4.79 1.80
C ILE A 345 -24.32 4.27 0.97
N LEU A 346 -24.82 3.10 1.34
CA LEU A 346 -25.98 2.48 0.72
C LEU A 346 -27.11 2.43 1.75
N THR A 347 -28.24 3.06 1.43
CA THR A 347 -29.43 3.03 2.26
C THR A 347 -30.60 2.49 1.46
N VAL A 348 -31.16 1.37 1.91
CA VAL A 348 -32.36 0.75 1.33
C VAL A 348 -33.51 0.92 2.31
N ASN A 349 -34.58 1.58 1.88
CA ASN A 349 -35.83 1.68 2.64
C ASN A 349 -36.95 0.93 1.89
N ARG A 350 -37.64 0.03 2.59
CA ARG A 350 -38.76 -0.73 2.05
C ARG A 350 -39.94 -0.65 3.02
N GLU A 351 -41.05 -0.15 2.53
CA GLU A 351 -42.30 -0.03 3.29
C GLU A 351 -43.39 -0.86 2.63
N ASN A 352 -44.04 -1.71 3.40
CA ASN A 352 -45.15 -2.55 2.97
C ASN A 352 -46.35 -2.31 3.88
N ASN A 353 -47.36 -1.64 3.35
CA ASN A 353 -48.60 -1.32 4.05
C ASN A 353 -49.73 -2.16 3.46
N PHE A 354 -50.25 -3.09 4.25
CA PHE A 354 -51.34 -3.98 3.88
C PHE A 354 -52.55 -3.70 4.77
N LEU A 355 -53.64 -3.25 4.16
CA LEU A 355 -54.90 -2.92 4.80
C LEU A 355 -56.01 -3.73 4.12
N LEU A 356 -56.64 -4.62 4.87
CA LEU A 356 -57.69 -5.49 4.38
C LEU A 356 -58.83 -5.60 5.38
N GLY A 357 -60.05 -5.24 4.97
CA GLY A 357 -61.28 -5.58 5.67
C GLY A 357 -62.23 -4.41 5.91
N PRO A 358 -63.40 -4.67 6.52
CA PRO A 358 -64.43 -3.67 6.74
C PRO A 358 -64.10 -2.72 7.88
N ARG A 359 -64.28 -1.42 7.65
CA ARG A 359 -64.27 -0.38 8.67
C ARG A 359 -65.68 -0.19 9.23
N PHE A 360 -65.86 -0.62 10.48
CA PHE A 360 -67.14 -0.47 11.18
C PHE A 360 -67.29 0.92 11.82
N PRO A 361 -68.53 1.43 11.94
CA PRO A 361 -68.82 2.66 12.67
C PRO A 361 -68.31 2.60 14.11
N GLN A 362 -67.61 3.64 14.55
CA GLN A 362 -67.11 3.74 15.93
C GLN A 362 -68.05 4.53 16.86
N SER A 363 -69.16 5.07 16.35
CA SER A 363 -70.14 5.82 17.15
C SER A 363 -71.58 5.50 16.71
N THR A 364 -72.48 5.48 17.69
CA THR A 364 -73.92 5.35 17.50
C THR A 364 -74.61 6.55 18.14
N THR A 365 -75.50 7.21 17.41
CA THR A 365 -76.22 8.40 17.91
C THR A 365 -77.66 8.07 18.25
N PHE A 366 -78.14 8.57 19.39
CA PHE A 366 -79.53 8.45 19.82
C PHE A 366 -80.23 9.81 19.72
N SER A 367 -81.54 9.82 19.45
CA SER A 367 -82.34 11.04 19.37
C SER A 367 -83.59 10.95 20.28
N PHE A 368 -83.91 12.01 21.01
CA PHE A 368 -85.16 12.16 21.78
C PHE A 368 -86.24 12.88 20.97
N VAL A 369 -87.50 12.72 21.38
CA VAL A 369 -88.62 13.50 20.83
C VAL A 369 -88.57 14.93 21.41
N PRO A 370 -88.63 15.99 20.57
CA PRO A 370 -88.67 17.36 21.07
C PRO A 370 -89.89 17.56 22.00
N GLY A 371 -89.66 18.06 23.22
CA GLY A 371 -90.74 18.42 24.15
C GLY A 371 -91.24 17.34 25.11
N VAL A 372 -90.62 16.15 25.17
CA VAL A 372 -90.92 15.12 26.18
C VAL A 372 -89.64 14.69 26.91
N GLY A 373 -89.39 15.34 28.06
CA GLY A 373 -88.28 15.11 28.97
C GLY A 373 -88.35 16.08 30.16
N PRO A 374 -87.61 15.85 31.25
CA PRO A 374 -87.58 16.78 32.38
C PRO A 374 -87.12 18.16 31.91
N ALA A 375 -87.83 19.22 32.33
CA ALA A 375 -87.47 20.61 32.00
C ALA A 375 -86.03 20.88 32.46
N GLY A 376 -85.14 21.19 31.50
CA GLY A 376 -83.70 21.34 31.74
C GLY A 376 -82.80 20.87 30.59
N ILE A 377 -83.35 20.18 29.58
CA ILE A 377 -82.63 19.77 28.37
C ILE A 377 -83.10 20.63 27.17
N GLU A 378 -83.16 21.95 27.34
CA GLU A 378 -83.62 22.88 26.29
C GLU A 378 -82.49 23.29 25.30
N GLY A 379 -81.25 22.84 25.51
CA GLY A 379 -80.11 23.27 24.70
C GLY A 379 -79.83 22.49 23.41
N ASN A 380 -80.37 21.27 23.24
CA ASN A 380 -79.96 20.36 22.15
C ASN A 380 -81.10 19.85 21.27
N ALA A 381 -82.31 20.42 21.37
CA ALA A 381 -83.44 20.03 20.54
C ALA A 381 -83.26 20.34 19.03
N ALA A 382 -82.31 21.21 18.67
CA ALA A 382 -82.04 21.58 17.27
C ALA A 382 -81.09 20.62 16.52
N ALA A 383 -80.34 19.77 17.21
CA ALA A 383 -79.31 18.93 16.60
C ALA A 383 -79.62 17.42 16.60
N GLY A 384 -80.67 16.97 17.29
CA GLY A 384 -81.13 15.58 17.24
C GLY A 384 -80.09 14.52 17.64
N ILE A 385 -78.98 14.87 18.29
CA ILE A 385 -77.88 13.95 18.62
C ILE A 385 -77.63 14.00 20.13
N VAL A 386 -77.77 12.85 20.80
CA VAL A 386 -77.60 12.68 22.25
C VAL A 386 -76.38 11.80 22.52
N LYS A 387 -75.50 12.23 23.44
CA LYS A 387 -74.32 11.46 23.90
C LYS A 387 -74.71 10.43 24.98
N LEU A 388 -73.99 9.31 25.06
CA LEU A 388 -74.25 8.22 26.03
C LEU A 388 -74.25 8.68 27.51
N SER A 389 -73.49 9.72 27.83
CA SER A 389 -73.45 10.35 29.16
C SER A 389 -74.78 11.01 29.58
N GLU A 390 -75.59 11.45 28.62
CA GLU A 390 -76.91 12.04 28.89
C GLU A 390 -77.98 10.97 29.08
N ILE A 391 -77.85 9.82 28.42
CA ILE A 391 -78.74 8.65 28.60
C ILE A 391 -78.61 8.06 30.02
N ASN A 392 -77.39 8.03 30.57
CA ASN A 392 -77.14 7.57 31.94
C ASN A 392 -77.79 8.48 33.02
N ARG A 393 -78.07 9.75 32.70
CA ARG A 393 -78.73 10.70 33.61
C ARG A 393 -80.25 10.71 33.49
N SER A 394 -80.80 10.48 32.29
CA SER A 394 -82.24 10.60 32.03
C SER A 394 -82.98 9.27 31.89
N GLY A 395 -82.26 8.14 31.83
CA GLY A 395 -82.83 6.80 31.67
C GLY A 395 -83.34 6.52 30.26
N PHE A 396 -83.84 5.30 30.03
CA PHE A 396 -84.33 4.85 28.73
C PHE A 396 -85.77 5.21 28.31
N PRO A 397 -86.68 5.81 29.13
CA PRO A 397 -88.11 5.78 28.83
C PRO A 397 -88.57 6.67 27.66
N ASN A 398 -87.71 7.51 27.08
CA ASN A 398 -88.06 8.44 25.98
C ASN A 398 -87.17 8.30 24.73
N LEU A 399 -86.31 7.27 24.65
CA LEU A 399 -85.50 7.00 23.46
C LEU A 399 -86.38 6.39 22.37
N ARG A 400 -86.49 7.04 21.22
CA ARG A 400 -87.40 6.60 20.15
C ARG A 400 -86.70 6.17 18.87
N ASN A 401 -85.66 6.89 18.45
CA ASN A 401 -84.93 6.58 17.22
C ASN A 401 -83.47 6.22 17.54
N PHE A 402 -83.07 5.04 17.07
CA PHE A 402 -81.69 4.59 17.01
C PHE A 402 -81.26 4.66 15.55
N THR A 403 -80.34 5.56 15.24
CA THR A 403 -79.84 5.73 13.87
C THR A 403 -78.36 5.38 13.84
N ILE A 404 -78.02 4.32 13.09
CA ILE A 404 -76.64 4.05 12.68
C ILE A 404 -76.43 4.81 11.37
N ALA A 405 -75.97 6.06 11.47
CA ALA A 405 -75.55 6.81 10.30
C ALA A 405 -74.11 6.42 9.95
N ASN A 406 -73.90 5.30 9.27
CA ASN A 406 -72.60 5.01 8.65
C ASN A 406 -72.69 3.90 7.59
N GLN A 407 -71.96 4.10 6.50
CA GLN A 407 -71.73 3.11 5.45
C GLN A 407 -70.57 2.22 5.88
N VAL A 408 -70.70 0.90 5.72
CA VAL A 408 -69.56 -0.01 5.89
C VAL A 408 -68.67 0.13 4.66
N VAL A 409 -67.47 0.68 4.86
CA VAL A 409 -66.45 0.79 3.82
C VAL A 409 -65.52 -0.41 3.96
N VAL A 410 -65.23 -1.10 2.86
CA VAL A 410 -64.27 -2.21 2.85
C VAL A 410 -63.00 -1.75 2.19
N ASP A 411 -61.90 -1.83 2.93
CA ASP A 411 -60.58 -1.45 2.44
C ASP A 411 -59.86 -2.67 1.84
N PHE A 412 -59.28 -2.46 0.65
CA PHE A 412 -58.45 -3.43 -0.08
C PHE A 412 -57.19 -2.72 -0.59
N MET A 413 -56.32 -2.30 0.32
CA MET A 413 -55.12 -1.55 -0.03
C MET A 413 -53.86 -2.37 0.28
N HIS A 414 -53.02 -2.55 -0.72
CA HIS A 414 -51.66 -3.05 -0.54
C HIS A 414 -50.73 -2.06 -1.22
N ASN A 415 -49.97 -1.32 -0.41
CA ASN A 415 -49.03 -0.31 -0.89
C ASN A 415 -47.60 -0.77 -0.57
N LEU A 416 -46.77 -0.87 -1.60
CA LEU A 416 -45.36 -1.22 -1.50
C LEU A 416 -44.52 -0.04 -1.99
N SER A 417 -43.71 0.51 -1.10
CA SER A 417 -42.75 1.56 -1.39
C SER A 417 -41.33 1.01 -1.23
N MET A 418 -40.44 1.36 -2.16
CA MET A 418 -39.02 1.02 -2.10
C MET A 418 -38.21 2.22 -2.55
N GLY A 419 -37.20 2.58 -1.75
CA GLY A 419 -36.23 3.62 -2.05
C GLY A 419 -34.82 3.12 -1.82
N ASP A 420 -33.91 3.50 -2.71
CA ASP A 420 -32.47 3.23 -2.60
C ASP A 420 -31.73 4.56 -2.73
N VAL A 421 -30.75 4.78 -1.85
CA VAL A 421 -29.89 5.95 -1.84
C VAL A 421 -28.44 5.49 -1.79
N LEU A 422 -27.70 5.82 -2.84
CA LEU A 422 -26.25 5.61 -2.93
C LEU A 422 -25.52 6.95 -2.90
N ALA A 423 -24.67 7.16 -1.90
CA ALA A 423 -23.74 8.27 -1.86
C ALA A 423 -22.29 7.74 -1.95
N ASN A 424 -21.47 8.32 -2.84
CA ASN A 424 -20.06 7.96 -3.01
C ASN A 424 -19.15 9.19 -2.95
N PRO A 425 -18.95 9.82 -1.78
CA PRO A 425 -17.97 10.89 -1.64
C PRO A 425 -16.54 10.35 -1.78
N ARG A 426 -15.70 11.13 -2.48
CA ARG A 426 -14.27 10.85 -2.68
C ARG A 426 -13.45 12.04 -2.22
N VAL A 427 -12.47 11.81 -1.35
CA VAL A 427 -11.63 12.86 -0.78
C VAL A 427 -10.16 12.44 -0.84
N ARG A 428 -9.31 13.31 -1.40
CA ARG A 428 -7.86 13.16 -1.35
C ARG A 428 -7.31 13.89 -0.14
N VAL A 429 -6.50 13.21 0.67
CA VAL A 429 -5.98 13.73 1.93
C VAL A 429 -4.49 13.38 2.07
N LYS A 430 -3.72 14.31 2.63
CA LYS A 430 -2.32 14.11 2.98
C LYS A 430 -2.18 13.30 4.28
N ASN A 431 -1.01 12.68 4.46
CA ASN A 431 -0.70 11.93 5.66
C ASN A 431 -0.77 12.83 6.92
N ARG A 432 -1.48 12.38 7.96
CA ARG A 432 -1.69 13.07 9.25
C ARG A 432 -2.40 14.43 9.16
N GLU A 433 -3.09 14.70 8.04
CA GLU A 433 -3.88 15.91 7.89
C GLU A 433 -5.37 15.59 7.99
N ALA A 434 -6.11 16.34 8.80
CA ALA A 434 -7.54 16.14 8.95
C ALA A 434 -8.30 16.80 7.78
N ALA A 435 -9.15 16.03 7.11
CA ALA A 435 -10.04 16.51 6.07
C ALA A 435 -11.49 16.50 6.54
N LYS A 436 -12.22 17.58 6.27
CA LYS A 436 -13.64 17.72 6.58
C LYS A 436 -14.43 17.88 5.29
N PHE A 437 -15.43 17.04 5.10
CA PHE A 437 -16.30 17.05 3.94
C PHE A 437 -17.75 17.13 4.40
N HIS A 438 -18.49 18.14 3.93
CA HIS A 438 -19.92 18.27 4.21
C HIS A 438 -20.70 18.51 2.92
N ILE A 439 -21.71 17.69 2.68
CA ILE A 439 -22.68 17.87 1.60
C ILE A 439 -24.08 17.84 2.19
N GLY A 440 -24.85 18.91 2.00
CA GLY A 440 -26.12 19.04 2.68
C GLY A 440 -26.77 20.41 2.50
N THR A 441 -27.89 20.59 3.19
CA THR A 441 -28.67 21.82 3.25
C THR A 441 -28.71 22.34 4.68
N ARG A 442 -28.61 23.65 4.85
CA ARG A 442 -28.81 24.31 6.15
C ARG A 442 -30.27 24.65 6.34
N GLN A 443 -30.94 23.99 7.29
CA GLN A 443 -32.35 24.20 7.54
C GLN A 443 -32.56 25.20 8.69
N PRO A 444 -33.32 26.28 8.50
CA PRO A 444 -33.66 27.19 9.58
C PRO A 444 -34.74 26.57 10.48
N ILE A 445 -34.51 26.60 11.79
CA ILE A 445 -35.53 26.40 12.81
C ILE A 445 -35.84 27.74 13.48
N PHE A 446 -37.12 28.03 13.65
CA PHE A 446 -37.58 29.28 14.24
C PHE A 446 -37.82 29.07 15.73
N SER A 447 -36.96 29.63 16.59
CA SER A 447 -37.21 29.69 18.03
C SER A 447 -38.01 30.94 18.35
N ALA A 448 -39.19 30.79 18.96
CA ALA A 448 -39.98 31.90 19.46
C ALA A 448 -39.62 32.17 20.92
N SER A 449 -39.16 33.37 21.23
CA SER A 449 -39.02 33.85 22.61
C SER A 449 -40.06 34.92 22.87
N VAL A 450 -40.83 34.76 23.94
CA VAL A 450 -41.78 35.78 24.40
C VAL A 450 -41.04 36.68 25.38
N ALA A 451 -40.70 37.90 24.94
CA ALA A 451 -40.13 38.90 25.81
C ALA A 451 -41.24 39.92 26.17
N GLY A 452 -41.71 39.88 27.41
CA GLY A 452 -42.63 40.89 27.93
C GLY A 452 -43.41 40.47 29.18
N GLY A 453 -43.20 41.18 30.28
CA GLY A 453 -44.15 41.28 31.39
C GLY A 453 -44.99 42.54 31.21
N GLY A 454 -46.22 42.41 30.71
CA GLY A 454 -47.15 43.52 30.45
C GLY A 454 -48.31 43.13 29.53
N ILE A 455 -49.17 44.11 29.17
CA ILE A 455 -50.46 43.93 28.45
C ILE A 455 -50.29 43.54 26.96
N SER A 456 -49.06 43.51 26.41
CA SER A 456 -48.79 43.08 25.04
C SER A 456 -47.53 42.21 24.98
N ASN A 457 -47.71 40.95 24.60
CA ASN A 457 -46.61 40.01 24.41
C ASN A 457 -45.99 40.24 23.03
N VAL A 458 -44.73 40.70 22.98
CA VAL A 458 -43.94 40.70 21.75
C VAL A 458 -43.35 39.30 21.57
N VAL A 459 -43.76 38.61 20.51
CA VAL A 459 -43.17 37.33 20.10
C VAL A 459 -42.04 37.62 19.12
N THR A 460 -40.79 37.46 19.55
CA THR A 460 -39.62 37.57 18.67
C THR A 460 -39.24 36.18 18.18
N SER A 461 -39.18 36.00 16.87
CA SER A 461 -38.72 34.75 16.24
C SER A 461 -37.31 34.94 15.69
N THR A 462 -36.35 34.17 16.19
CA THR A 462 -34.97 34.17 15.69
C THR A 462 -34.69 32.86 14.93
N PRO A 463 -34.20 32.91 13.69
CA PRO A 463 -33.83 31.71 12.95
C PRO A 463 -32.48 31.17 13.47
N THR A 464 -32.42 29.87 13.78
CA THR A 464 -31.16 29.13 14.02
C THR A 464 -31.01 28.05 12.95
N PHE A 465 -29.81 27.83 12.42
CA PHE A 465 -29.60 26.91 11.30
C PHE A 465 -29.03 25.58 11.78
N ILE A 466 -29.55 24.47 11.27
CA ILE A 466 -29.04 23.13 11.49
C ILE A 466 -28.61 22.53 10.16
N ASP A 467 -27.41 21.93 10.13
CA ASP A 467 -26.84 21.31 8.94
C ASP A 467 -27.40 19.89 8.78
N VAL A 468 -28.13 19.64 7.69
CA VAL A 468 -28.69 18.34 7.33
C VAL A 468 -27.99 17.83 6.08
N GLY A 469 -27.41 16.64 6.13
CA GLY A 469 -26.79 15.97 5.00
C GLY A 469 -25.73 14.98 5.45
N THR A 470 -24.73 14.72 4.62
CA THR A 470 -23.59 13.87 4.97
C THR A 470 -22.42 14.73 5.42
N LYS A 471 -21.85 14.43 6.59
CA LYS A 471 -20.59 15.00 7.10
C LYS A 471 -19.59 13.86 7.28
N LEU A 472 -18.37 14.07 6.80
CA LEU A 472 -17.29 13.10 6.84
C LEU A 472 -16.01 13.81 7.27
N ASP A 473 -15.55 13.48 8.46
CA ASP A 473 -14.29 13.97 9.03
C ASP A 473 -13.32 12.78 9.10
N ILE A 474 -12.18 12.91 8.43
CA ILE A 474 -11.19 11.82 8.33
C ILE A 474 -9.78 12.33 8.58
N GLU A 475 -9.01 11.56 9.33
CA GLU A 475 -7.57 11.77 9.55
C GLU A 475 -6.82 10.46 9.23
N PRO A 476 -6.14 10.36 8.07
CA PRO A 476 -5.41 9.18 7.68
C PRO A 476 -3.94 9.23 8.12
N ILE A 477 -3.41 8.05 8.44
CA ILE A 477 -2.01 7.78 8.75
C ILE A 477 -1.56 6.69 7.79
N ILE A 478 -0.74 7.06 6.81
CA ILE A 478 -0.23 6.16 5.78
C ILE A 478 1.05 5.50 6.31
N GLY A 479 1.01 4.17 6.40
CA GLY A 479 2.13 3.33 6.78
C GLY A 479 3.04 2.99 5.59
N LEU A 480 4.28 2.60 5.92
CA LEU A 480 5.28 2.16 4.94
C LEU A 480 4.92 0.82 4.26
N SER A 481 4.07 0.01 4.92
CA SER A 481 3.59 -1.30 4.46
C SER A 481 2.41 -1.23 3.48
N ASN A 482 2.13 -0.05 2.90
CA ASN A 482 0.91 0.21 2.10
C ASN A 482 -0.39 -0.04 2.89
N GLU A 483 -0.35 0.23 4.19
CA GLU A 483 -1.50 0.21 5.08
C GLU A 483 -1.89 1.64 5.44
N VAL A 484 -3.18 1.91 5.56
CA VAL A 484 -3.73 3.21 5.93
C VAL A 484 -4.54 3.05 7.20
N SER A 485 -4.01 3.56 8.30
CA SER A 485 -4.73 3.69 9.56
C SER A 485 -5.49 5.00 9.57
N MET A 486 -6.79 5.00 9.76
CA MET A 486 -7.59 6.23 9.67
C MET A 486 -8.57 6.35 10.81
N LYS A 487 -8.67 7.56 11.36
CA LYS A 487 -9.77 7.95 12.24
C LYS A 487 -10.89 8.51 11.37
N VAL A 488 -12.05 7.87 11.40
CA VAL A 488 -13.19 8.22 10.56
C VAL A 488 -14.38 8.57 11.45
N GLN A 489 -14.93 9.76 11.22
CA GLN A 489 -16.19 10.23 11.81
C GLN A 489 -17.15 10.54 10.65
N LEU A 490 -18.25 9.79 10.58
CA LEU A 490 -19.31 10.01 9.59
C LEU A 490 -20.62 10.31 10.31
N GLU A 491 -21.32 11.34 9.84
CA GLU A 491 -22.70 11.65 10.20
C GLU A 491 -23.53 11.70 8.90
N VAL A 492 -24.62 10.93 8.86
CA VAL A 492 -25.62 10.97 7.79
C VAL A 492 -26.94 11.45 8.38
N SER A 493 -27.40 12.58 7.90
CA SER A 493 -28.59 13.26 8.40
C SER A 493 -29.60 13.48 7.26
N SER A 494 -30.86 13.11 7.49
CA SER A 494 -31.97 13.26 6.54
C SER A 494 -33.23 13.79 7.21
N ILE A 495 -34.02 14.59 6.50
CA ILE A 495 -35.32 15.09 6.98
C ILE A 495 -36.39 14.03 6.69
N VAL A 496 -37.13 13.60 7.71
CA VAL A 496 -38.17 12.56 7.60
C VAL A 496 -39.58 13.15 7.66
N GLY A 497 -39.74 14.34 8.22
CA GLY A 497 -41.04 15.02 8.29
C GLY A 497 -40.98 16.35 9.03
N GLU A 498 -42.13 16.90 9.37
CA GLU A 498 -42.26 18.13 10.16
C GLU A 498 -43.25 17.90 11.31
N VAL A 499 -42.97 18.45 12.48
CA VAL A 499 -43.87 18.50 13.64
C VAL A 499 -44.34 19.93 13.84
N GLU A 500 -45.64 20.10 14.06
CA GLU A 500 -46.22 21.39 14.42
C GLU A 500 -45.95 21.69 15.89
N GLY A 501 -45.32 22.85 16.15
CA GLY A 501 -45.09 23.36 17.49
C GLY A 501 -46.37 23.91 18.16
N PRO A 502 -46.29 24.33 19.44
CA PRO A 502 -47.43 24.85 20.17
C PRO A 502 -48.05 26.06 19.44
N ALA A 503 -49.35 25.96 19.15
CA ALA A 503 -50.13 27.00 18.51
C ALA A 503 -50.31 28.21 19.45
N SER A 504 -50.07 29.42 18.95
CA SER A 504 -50.57 30.64 19.59
C SER A 504 -52.04 30.81 19.24
N ALA A 505 -52.89 31.03 20.25
CA ALA A 505 -54.32 31.35 20.21
C ALA A 505 -55.02 31.22 18.84
N GLY A 506 -55.32 29.98 18.41
CA GLY A 506 -56.21 29.69 17.27
C GLY A 506 -55.58 29.62 15.87
N GLY A 507 -54.25 29.64 15.73
CA GLY A 507 -53.55 29.45 14.45
C GLY A 507 -52.71 28.16 14.37
N THR A 508 -52.18 27.82 13.19
CA THR A 508 -51.19 26.73 13.00
C THR A 508 -49.85 27.14 13.63
N GLY A 509 -49.27 26.27 14.46
CA GLY A 509 -47.97 26.51 15.10
C GLY A 509 -46.80 26.48 14.11
N PRO A 510 -45.62 26.99 14.50
CA PRO A 510 -44.42 26.91 13.65
C PRO A 510 -44.05 25.44 13.42
N LYS A 511 -43.73 25.08 12.17
CA LYS A 511 -43.32 23.73 11.79
C LYS A 511 -41.83 23.56 12.02
N ALA A 512 -41.45 22.47 12.69
CA ALA A 512 -40.05 22.09 12.91
C ALA A 512 -39.76 20.74 12.22
N PRO A 513 -38.67 20.62 11.45
CA PRO A 513 -38.32 19.38 10.77
C PRO A 513 -37.87 18.30 11.78
N ILE A 514 -38.28 17.06 11.54
CA ILE A 514 -37.72 15.87 12.19
C ILE A 514 -36.50 15.44 11.39
N ILE A 515 -35.34 15.45 12.02
CA ILE A 515 -34.07 15.05 11.41
C ILE A 515 -33.68 13.70 12.01
N THR A 516 -33.49 12.70 11.15
CA THR A 516 -32.88 11.43 11.53
C THR A 516 -31.39 11.52 11.26
N THR A 517 -30.58 11.18 12.27
CA THR A 517 -29.12 11.20 12.19
C THR A 517 -28.55 9.81 12.46
N THR A 518 -27.56 9.41 11.67
CA THR A 518 -26.81 8.16 11.83
C THR A 518 -25.34 8.52 11.96
N ASN A 519 -24.73 8.22 13.10
CA ASN A 519 -23.35 8.59 13.41
C ASN A 519 -22.49 7.34 13.59
N ALA A 520 -21.28 7.36 13.02
CA ALA A 520 -20.26 6.33 13.20
C ALA A 520 -18.90 6.99 13.43
N GLU A 521 -18.23 6.64 14.53
CA GLU A 521 -16.84 7.02 14.82
C GLU A 521 -16.02 5.76 15.04
N THR A 522 -14.97 5.58 14.22
CA THR A 522 -14.12 4.39 14.26
C THR A 522 -12.66 4.75 13.99
N LEU A 523 -11.76 3.90 14.49
CA LEU A 523 -10.34 3.88 14.14
C LEU A 523 -10.05 2.51 13.54
N LEU A 524 -9.61 2.47 12.29
CA LEU A 524 -9.42 1.23 11.54
C LEU A 524 -8.16 1.32 10.67
N THR A 525 -7.62 0.16 10.31
CA THR A 525 -6.43 0.05 9.47
C THR A 525 -6.75 -0.88 8.30
N LEU A 526 -6.54 -0.38 7.09
CA LEU A 526 -6.87 -1.07 5.84
C LEU A 526 -5.65 -1.13 4.93
N LYS A 527 -5.56 -2.15 4.08
CA LYS A 527 -4.58 -2.15 3.01
C LYS A 527 -5.02 -1.25 1.86
N ASP A 528 -4.06 -0.85 1.05
CA ASP A 528 -4.32 -0.12 -0.19
C ASP A 528 -5.29 -0.89 -1.11
N GLY A 529 -6.37 -0.23 -1.52
CA GLY A 529 -7.42 -0.77 -2.38
C GLY A 529 -8.39 -1.74 -1.70
N GLU A 530 -8.25 -1.99 -0.39
CA GLU A 530 -9.12 -2.89 0.36
C GLU A 530 -10.43 -2.19 0.74
N THR A 531 -11.57 -2.79 0.39
CA THR A 531 -12.88 -2.31 0.79
C THR A 531 -13.33 -3.02 2.06
N GLU A 532 -13.54 -2.29 3.15
CA GLU A 532 -14.10 -2.83 4.39
C GLU A 532 -15.45 -2.19 4.73
N VAL A 533 -16.32 -2.97 5.38
CA VAL A 533 -17.58 -2.49 5.94
C VAL A 533 -17.29 -1.80 7.27
N LEU A 534 -17.45 -0.48 7.32
CA LEU A 534 -17.24 0.32 8.52
C LEU A 534 -18.38 0.13 9.53
N ALA A 535 -19.62 0.10 9.03
CA ALA A 535 -20.80 -0.13 9.84
C ALA A 535 -21.98 -0.63 9.00
N GLY A 536 -22.90 -1.34 9.64
CA GLY A 536 -24.17 -1.75 9.04
C GLY A 536 -25.30 -1.72 10.06
N LEU A 537 -26.49 -1.29 9.64
CA LEU A 537 -27.70 -1.30 10.45
C LEU A 537 -28.84 -1.94 9.64
N LEU A 538 -29.47 -2.96 10.22
CA LEU A 538 -30.67 -3.59 9.69
C LEU A 538 -31.80 -3.39 10.71
N GLU A 539 -32.85 -2.70 10.30
CA GLU A 539 -34.04 -2.46 11.10
C GLU A 539 -35.25 -3.06 10.40
N ASP A 540 -36.01 -3.91 11.09
CA ASP A 540 -37.26 -4.49 10.60
C ASP A 540 -38.34 -4.25 11.66
N ASN A 541 -39.28 -3.37 11.35
CA ASN A 541 -40.37 -3.00 12.23
C ASN A 541 -41.70 -3.46 11.60
N GLU A 542 -42.37 -4.39 12.26
CA GLU A 542 -43.68 -4.89 11.86
C GLU A 542 -44.73 -4.54 12.91
N SER A 543 -45.73 -3.76 12.51
CA SER A 543 -46.90 -3.42 13.32
C SER A 543 -48.13 -4.10 12.74
N ARG A 544 -48.79 -4.93 13.55
CA ARG A 544 -50.05 -5.59 13.18
C ARG A 544 -51.16 -5.11 14.08
N SER A 545 -52.14 -4.45 13.48
CA SER A 545 -53.37 -4.03 14.14
C SER A 545 -54.55 -4.80 13.57
N VAL A 546 -55.39 -5.33 14.45
CA VAL A 546 -56.61 -6.05 14.07
C VAL A 546 -57.77 -5.37 14.80
N SER A 547 -58.73 -4.89 14.02
CA SER A 547 -59.91 -4.17 14.52
C SER A 547 -61.17 -4.79 13.97
N GLY A 548 -62.14 -5.14 14.80
CA GLY A 548 -63.37 -5.78 14.34
C GLY A 548 -64.49 -5.70 15.35
N LEU A 549 -65.62 -6.35 15.03
CA LEU A 549 -66.77 -6.44 15.93
C LEU A 549 -66.43 -7.33 17.14
N ALA A 550 -66.62 -6.79 18.35
CA ALA A 550 -66.40 -7.52 19.59
C ALA A 550 -67.26 -8.80 19.62
N GLY A 551 -66.66 -9.94 19.98
CA GLY A 551 -67.30 -11.25 20.05
C GLY A 551 -67.32 -12.02 18.72
N LEU A 552 -67.53 -11.36 17.58
CA LEU A 552 -67.55 -12.01 16.25
C LEU A 552 -66.15 -12.25 15.67
N ILE A 553 -65.17 -11.44 16.11
CA ILE A 553 -63.76 -11.53 15.69
C ILE A 553 -63.09 -12.88 16.00
N ASN A 554 -63.55 -13.60 17.02
CA ASN A 554 -62.93 -14.86 17.44
C ASN A 554 -63.55 -16.10 16.75
N ILE A 555 -64.56 -15.94 15.88
CA ILE A 555 -65.22 -17.06 15.21
C ILE A 555 -64.45 -17.42 13.93
N PRO A 556 -63.82 -18.61 13.85
CA PRO A 556 -63.12 -19.02 12.65
C PRO A 556 -64.08 -19.05 11.44
N GLY A 557 -63.68 -18.39 10.35
CA GLY A 557 -64.49 -18.27 9.13
C GLY A 557 -65.24 -16.93 9.00
N LEU A 558 -65.85 -16.43 10.08
CA LEU A 558 -66.49 -15.09 10.10
C LEU A 558 -65.52 -13.96 10.45
N ASP A 559 -64.40 -14.27 11.09
CA ASP A 559 -63.37 -13.30 11.47
C ASP A 559 -62.99 -12.38 10.28
N ARG A 560 -62.62 -12.93 9.13
CA ARG A 560 -62.19 -12.15 7.94
C ARG A 560 -63.26 -11.20 7.35
N LEU A 561 -64.53 -11.44 7.63
CA LEU A 561 -65.67 -10.62 7.17
C LEU A 561 -66.11 -9.61 8.23
N THR A 562 -65.66 -9.78 9.48
CA THR A 562 -66.08 -8.97 10.64
C THR A 562 -64.90 -8.30 11.36
N SER A 563 -63.68 -8.47 10.84
CA SER A 563 -62.46 -7.83 11.27
C SER A 563 -61.67 -7.28 10.08
N GLY A 564 -61.06 -6.12 10.31
CA GLY A 564 -60.09 -5.48 9.44
C GLY A 564 -58.69 -5.66 10.01
N GLN A 565 -57.75 -6.02 9.14
CA GLN A 565 -56.34 -6.19 9.44
C GLN A 565 -55.54 -5.07 8.79
N LYS A 566 -54.70 -4.40 9.59
CA LYS A 566 -53.66 -3.48 9.13
C LYS A 566 -52.30 -4.07 9.51
N VAL A 567 -51.44 -4.27 8.51
CA VAL A 567 -50.04 -4.66 8.69
C VAL A 567 -49.19 -3.57 8.07
N ASP A 568 -48.40 -2.90 8.89
CA ASP A 568 -47.42 -1.93 8.44
C ASP A 568 -46.03 -2.55 8.70
N ARG A 569 -45.26 -2.83 7.66
CA ARG A 569 -43.90 -3.36 7.76
C ARG A 569 -42.89 -2.41 7.13
N ILE A 570 -41.97 -1.90 7.93
CA ILE A 570 -40.93 -0.97 7.51
C ILE A 570 -39.58 -1.66 7.72
N LYS A 571 -38.85 -1.87 6.63
CA LYS A 571 -37.50 -2.45 6.63
C LYS A 571 -36.50 -1.41 6.14
N ARG A 572 -35.47 -1.13 6.94
CA ARG A 572 -34.42 -0.16 6.64
C ARG A 572 -33.06 -0.83 6.77
N GLU A 573 -32.23 -0.72 5.74
CA GLU A 573 -30.87 -1.25 5.70
C GLU A 573 -29.92 -0.10 5.39
N VAL A 574 -28.87 0.06 6.18
CA VAL A 574 -27.82 1.05 5.96
C VAL A 574 -26.49 0.31 6.00
N ILE A 575 -25.67 0.47 4.95
CA ILE A 575 -24.34 -0.14 4.84
C ILE A 575 -23.33 0.95 4.50
N LEU A 576 -22.25 1.00 5.27
CA LEU A 576 -21.16 1.95 5.12
C LEU A 576 -19.91 1.17 4.75
N LEU A 577 -19.34 1.50 3.60
CA LEU A 577 -18.11 0.91 3.08
C LEU A 577 -17.07 2.01 2.93
N ILE A 578 -15.81 1.67 3.15
CA ILE A 578 -14.68 2.58 2.91
C ILE A 578 -13.57 1.84 2.17
N THR A 579 -12.96 2.51 1.20
CA THR A 579 -11.84 1.99 0.41
C THR A 579 -10.75 3.07 0.31
N PRO A 580 -9.60 2.90 0.95
CA PRO A 580 -8.45 3.76 0.71
C PRO A 580 -7.73 3.36 -0.57
N ARG A 581 -7.22 4.35 -1.28
CA ARG A 581 -6.32 4.19 -2.42
C ARG A 581 -5.13 5.14 -2.26
N ILE A 582 -3.95 4.60 -2.00
CA ILE A 582 -2.73 5.38 -1.84
C ILE A 582 -2.31 5.90 -3.22
N ILE A 583 -2.28 7.23 -3.40
CA ILE A 583 -1.83 7.85 -4.65
C ILE A 583 -0.30 7.91 -4.66
N ARG A 584 0.29 8.16 -3.50
CA ARG A 584 1.73 8.27 -3.33
C ARG A 584 2.12 7.72 -1.95
N ASN A 585 3.07 6.79 -1.93
CA ASN A 585 3.71 6.34 -0.70
C ASN A 585 5.22 6.59 -0.76
N ILE A 586 5.86 6.62 0.40
CA ILE A 586 7.31 6.57 0.53
C ILE A 586 7.78 5.12 0.48
N SER A 587 8.72 4.81 -0.42
CA SER A 587 9.31 3.47 -0.48
C SER A 587 10.24 3.26 0.71
N GLN A 588 10.22 2.08 1.32
CA GLN A 588 11.22 1.69 2.30
C GLN A 588 12.61 1.71 1.63
N GLN A 589 13.47 2.65 2.04
CA GLN A 589 14.85 2.64 1.62
C GLN A 589 15.53 1.41 2.22
N THR A 590 16.23 0.64 1.39
CA THR A 590 16.97 -0.53 1.89
C THR A 590 18.06 -0.05 2.85
N ASN A 591 18.35 -0.82 3.91
CA ASN A 591 19.33 -0.44 4.95
C ASN A 591 20.70 -0.03 4.38
N LEU A 592 21.07 -0.55 3.20
CA LEU A 592 22.33 -0.25 2.52
C LEU A 592 22.40 1.16 1.94
N GLU A 593 21.25 1.79 1.66
CA GLU A 593 21.18 3.14 1.10
C GLU A 593 21.13 4.23 2.18
N SER A 594 20.67 3.88 3.39
CA SER A 594 20.62 4.77 4.56
C SER A 594 21.86 4.67 5.45
N GLU A 595 22.66 3.60 5.36
CA GLU A 595 23.92 3.46 6.07
C GLU A 595 25.07 4.14 5.30
N PHE A 596 25.63 5.20 5.88
CA PHE A 596 26.84 5.83 5.36
C PHE A 596 27.79 6.22 6.50
N HIS A 597 29.09 6.21 6.21
CA HIS A 597 30.11 6.57 7.19
C HIS A 597 30.07 8.07 7.49
N PHE A 598 29.77 8.42 8.74
CA PHE A 598 29.73 9.81 9.21
C PHE A 598 31.13 10.43 9.42
N GLY A 599 32.17 9.59 9.50
CA GLY A 599 33.54 10.02 9.85
C GLY A 599 33.76 10.05 11.35
N THR A 600 34.50 11.03 11.85
CA THR A 600 34.75 11.19 13.30
C THR A 600 33.91 12.32 13.89
N SER A 601 33.69 12.32 15.20
CA SER A 601 32.89 13.36 15.88
C SER A 601 33.42 14.79 15.74
N ASN A 602 34.69 14.92 15.35
CA ASN A 602 35.40 16.18 15.17
C ASN A 602 35.58 16.56 13.70
N GLU A 603 35.47 15.59 12.78
CA GLU A 603 35.65 15.79 11.35
C GLU A 603 34.56 15.04 10.58
N PRO A 604 33.37 15.66 10.43
CA PRO A 604 32.25 15.06 9.70
C PRO A 604 32.61 14.91 8.21
N GLY A 605 32.23 13.79 7.62
CA GLY A 605 32.41 13.53 6.19
C GLY A 605 33.78 12.98 5.78
N LYS A 606 34.76 12.93 6.69
CA LYS A 606 36.04 12.25 6.39
C LYS A 606 35.89 10.74 6.50
N LEU A 607 36.19 10.04 5.42
CA LEU A 607 36.21 8.58 5.38
C LEU A 607 37.31 8.04 6.33
N PRO A 608 37.06 6.94 7.06
CA PRO A 608 38.06 6.34 7.91
C PRO A 608 39.25 5.86 7.07
N VAL A 609 40.47 6.06 7.59
CA VAL A 609 41.69 5.54 6.97
C VAL A 609 41.63 4.01 7.02
N ARG A 610 41.59 3.37 5.85
CA ARG A 610 41.57 1.91 5.72
C ARG A 610 42.93 1.44 5.22
N ILE A 611 43.72 0.85 6.11
CA ILE A 611 44.94 0.15 5.71
C ILE A 611 44.53 -1.17 5.03
N ARG A 612 45.11 -1.47 3.87
CA ARG A 612 44.84 -2.75 3.20
C ARG A 612 45.33 -3.91 4.07
N LYS A 613 44.57 -5.01 4.10
CA LYS A 613 44.92 -6.21 4.88
C LYS A 613 46.26 -6.77 4.37
N THR A 614 47.29 -6.69 5.21
CA THR A 614 48.60 -7.30 4.93
C THR A 614 48.56 -8.78 5.29
N SER A 615 49.31 -9.62 4.57
CA SER A 615 49.38 -11.07 4.84
C SER A 615 50.06 -11.35 6.18
N ALA A 616 49.56 -12.34 6.93
CA ALA A 616 50.14 -12.74 8.20
C ALA A 616 51.60 -13.16 8.02
N GLY A 617 52.52 -12.58 8.79
CA GLY A 617 53.98 -12.84 8.69
C GLY A 617 54.78 -11.86 7.82
N ALA A 618 54.13 -10.95 7.10
CA ALA A 618 54.81 -9.95 6.27
C ALA A 618 55.51 -8.82 7.06
N LEU A 619 55.40 -8.78 8.38
CA LEU A 619 56.01 -7.74 9.24
C LEU A 619 56.94 -8.33 10.30
N ALA A 620 57.52 -9.52 10.05
CA ALA A 620 58.48 -10.11 10.95
C ALA A 620 59.72 -9.20 11.09
N MET A 621 59.78 -8.44 12.18
CA MET A 621 60.99 -7.76 12.60
C MET A 621 62.05 -8.83 12.88
N ALA A 622 63.05 -8.93 12.02
CA ALA A 622 64.20 -9.78 12.27
C ALA A 622 64.95 -9.25 13.51
N PRO A 623 65.11 -10.03 14.59
CA PRO A 623 65.96 -9.62 15.69
C PRO A 623 67.42 -9.63 15.22
N VAL A 624 68.09 -8.50 15.37
CA VAL A 624 69.52 -8.39 15.14
C VAL A 624 70.25 -8.97 16.35
N GLY A 625 70.89 -10.12 16.16
CA GLY A 625 72.10 -10.50 16.89
C GLY A 625 72.02 -11.70 17.85
N ALA A 626 73.12 -12.47 17.80
CA ALA A 626 73.62 -13.50 18.73
C ALA A 626 73.04 -14.92 18.60
N GLY A 627 73.92 -15.82 18.15
CA GLY A 627 73.67 -17.25 18.06
C GLY A 627 73.61 -17.96 19.41
N GLY A 628 73.06 -19.18 19.39
CA GLY A 628 73.00 -20.05 20.55
C GLY A 628 72.06 -21.22 20.33
N ARG A 629 72.58 -22.42 20.57
CA ARG A 629 71.95 -23.74 20.42
C ARG A 629 70.80 -23.95 21.43
N GLY A 630 69.79 -24.72 21.00
CA GLY A 630 69.17 -25.81 21.77
C GLY A 630 68.09 -25.48 22.80
N GLY A 631 67.05 -26.33 22.84
CA GLY A 631 66.09 -26.54 23.94
C GLY A 631 64.88 -25.60 23.91
N ALA A 632 63.68 -26.09 23.54
CA ALA A 632 62.68 -26.66 24.46
C ALA A 632 62.48 -25.78 25.72
N SER A 633 61.29 -25.28 26.05
CA SER A 633 60.08 -26.06 26.30
C SER A 633 58.96 -25.11 26.78
N LEU A 634 57.72 -25.40 26.39
CA LEU A 634 56.54 -25.53 27.26
C LEU A 634 56.04 -24.39 28.19
N LEU A 635 54.74 -24.11 27.96
CA LEU A 635 53.65 -24.00 28.95
C LEU A 635 53.20 -22.62 29.47
N SER A 636 52.05 -22.22 28.91
CA SER A 636 50.76 -22.14 29.63
C SER A 636 50.39 -20.86 30.40
N ARG A 637 49.05 -20.74 30.52
CA ARG A 637 48.22 -19.79 31.28
C ARG A 637 48.02 -18.45 30.59
N GLY A 638 46.83 -18.04 30.17
CA GLY A 638 45.48 -18.48 30.51
C GLY A 638 44.73 -17.30 31.13
N ALA A 639 43.58 -16.95 30.52
CA ALA A 639 42.53 -16.05 31.03
C ALA A 639 43.00 -14.58 31.32
N GLN A 640 42.22 -13.51 31.17
CA GLN A 640 40.79 -13.26 31.13
C GLN A 640 40.58 -11.74 30.88
N ALA A 641 39.38 -11.36 30.41
CA ALA A 641 38.64 -10.07 30.56
C ALA A 641 38.13 -9.51 29.20
N LEU A 642 36.82 -9.68 28.88
CA LEU A 642 35.68 -8.76 29.13
C LEU A 642 35.79 -7.45 28.33
N SER A 643 34.82 -6.94 27.56
CA SER A 643 33.39 -7.24 27.32
C SER A 643 32.84 -6.24 26.28
N ALA A 644 31.59 -6.47 25.83
CA ALA A 644 30.68 -5.64 25.00
C ALA A 644 30.78 -5.89 23.47
N ASP A 645 29.70 -6.08 22.71
CA ASP A 645 28.29 -5.75 22.92
C ASP A 645 27.37 -6.73 22.17
N ARG A 646 26.14 -6.88 22.65
CA ARG A 646 25.08 -7.76 22.15
C ARG A 646 24.39 -7.16 20.93
N SER A 647 24.17 -7.98 19.90
CA SER A 647 22.99 -7.87 19.05
C SER A 647 22.50 -9.27 18.65
N GLU A 648 21.18 -9.38 18.57
CA GLU A 648 20.36 -10.58 18.67
C GLU A 648 20.59 -11.56 17.53
N ILE A 649 20.93 -12.80 17.89
CA ILE A 649 20.96 -13.95 16.98
C ILE A 649 19.59 -14.62 17.06
N SER A 650 18.88 -14.66 15.94
CA SER A 650 17.72 -15.54 15.74
C SER A 650 18.10 -16.97 16.15
N PRO A 651 17.22 -17.74 16.82
CA PRO A 651 17.59 -19.05 17.35
C PRO A 651 18.11 -19.94 16.22
N ASN A 652 19.37 -20.34 16.30
CA ASN A 652 19.98 -21.24 15.33
C ASN A 652 19.31 -22.62 15.47
N PRO A 653 18.50 -23.08 14.50
CA PRO A 653 17.81 -24.37 14.61
C PRO A 653 18.77 -25.57 14.59
N PHE A 654 20.06 -25.34 14.28
CA PHE A 654 21.08 -26.38 14.23
C PHE A 654 21.75 -26.69 15.59
N ALA A 655 21.44 -25.93 16.66
CA ALA A 655 21.99 -26.22 17.98
C ALA A 655 21.39 -27.50 18.61
N GLN A 656 20.19 -27.91 18.20
CA GLN A 656 19.48 -29.06 18.78
C GLN A 656 19.80 -30.40 18.09
N GLN A 657 20.36 -30.41 16.88
CA GLN A 657 20.73 -31.66 16.18
C GLN A 657 22.19 -32.08 16.35
N ALA A 658 23.07 -31.18 16.78
CA ALA A 658 24.47 -31.53 17.07
C ALA A 658 24.67 -32.22 18.44
N ALA A 659 23.62 -32.34 19.25
CA ALA A 659 23.69 -32.90 20.60
C ALA A 659 23.26 -34.38 20.69
N ALA A 660 22.90 -35.03 19.58
CA ALA A 660 22.45 -36.41 19.56
C ALA A 660 23.33 -37.26 18.63
N ASN A 661 24.15 -38.11 19.24
CA ASN A 661 24.98 -39.18 18.67
C ASN A 661 26.28 -38.72 17.96
N GLY A 662 27.43 -39.11 18.53
CA GLY A 662 28.78 -38.78 18.05
C GLY A 662 29.24 -39.54 16.81
N GLU A 663 28.33 -39.78 15.86
CA GLU A 663 28.62 -40.36 14.55
C GLU A 663 28.68 -39.23 13.49
N PRO A 664 29.62 -39.29 12.53
CA PRO A 664 29.69 -38.28 11.48
C PRO A 664 28.46 -38.38 10.57
N THR A 665 27.76 -37.26 10.41
CA THR A 665 26.58 -37.15 9.53
C THR A 665 26.84 -36.11 8.46
N LEU A 666 26.30 -36.32 7.27
CA LEU A 666 26.32 -35.31 6.20
C LEU A 666 25.04 -34.47 6.28
N SER A 667 25.14 -33.16 6.07
CA SER A 667 24.01 -32.26 5.90
C SER A 667 24.08 -31.57 4.54
N ILE A 668 22.94 -31.49 3.86
CA ILE A 668 22.78 -30.80 2.58
C ILE A 668 21.83 -29.62 2.75
N GLN A 669 22.21 -28.45 2.22
CA GLN A 669 21.40 -27.24 2.27
C GLN A 669 21.28 -26.62 0.88
N ALA A 670 20.05 -26.53 0.39
CA ALA A 670 19.67 -25.87 -0.85
C ALA A 670 18.61 -24.78 -0.60
N PRO A 671 18.51 -23.74 -1.45
CA PRO A 671 17.40 -22.78 -1.40
C PRO A 671 16.08 -23.46 -1.78
N SER A 672 14.99 -23.07 -1.13
CA SER A 672 13.67 -23.71 -1.34
C SER A 672 12.93 -23.26 -2.61
N ASN A 673 13.16 -22.03 -3.09
CA ASN A 673 12.49 -21.46 -4.27
C ASN A 673 13.50 -20.77 -5.19
N ILE A 674 13.47 -21.08 -6.50
CA ILE A 674 14.42 -20.57 -7.50
C ILE A 674 13.68 -20.29 -8.81
N THR A 675 13.98 -19.17 -9.45
CA THR A 675 13.39 -18.77 -10.74
C THR A 675 14.24 -19.27 -11.91
N PHE A 676 13.63 -19.47 -13.08
CA PHE A 676 14.32 -19.88 -14.32
C PHE A 676 15.59 -19.05 -14.63
N ASP A 677 16.59 -19.71 -15.21
CA ASP A 677 17.89 -19.16 -15.66
C ASP A 677 18.79 -18.55 -14.55
N LYS A 678 18.46 -18.72 -13.27
CA LYS A 678 19.31 -18.29 -12.15
C LYS A 678 20.23 -19.40 -11.65
N GLU A 679 21.46 -19.00 -11.32
CA GLU A 679 22.42 -19.85 -10.63
C GLU A 679 22.16 -19.86 -9.12
N PHE A 680 22.37 -21.02 -8.49
CA PHE A 680 22.30 -21.16 -7.04
C PHE A 680 23.35 -22.12 -6.50
N ALA A 681 23.66 -21.98 -5.22
CA ALA A 681 24.67 -22.79 -4.55
C ALA A 681 24.02 -23.75 -3.54
N VAL A 682 24.38 -25.02 -3.64
CA VAL A 682 24.05 -26.07 -2.67
C VAL A 682 25.29 -26.34 -1.83
N ARG A 683 25.13 -26.31 -0.50
CA ARG A 683 26.22 -26.58 0.43
C ARG A 683 26.04 -27.96 1.03
N VAL A 684 27.08 -28.78 0.95
CA VAL A 684 27.15 -30.10 1.59
C VAL A 684 28.22 -30.02 2.67
N ARG A 685 27.87 -30.33 3.91
CA ARG A 685 28.77 -30.22 5.06
C ARG A 685 28.77 -31.51 5.87
N MET A 686 29.95 -31.94 6.28
CA MET A 686 30.10 -33.03 7.25
C MET A 686 30.03 -32.46 8.67
N VAL A 687 29.12 -32.97 9.49
CA VAL A 687 28.82 -32.53 10.85
C VAL A 687 29.14 -33.68 11.82
N GLY A 688 29.80 -33.38 12.93
CA GLY A 688 30.13 -34.38 13.96
C GLY A 688 31.42 -35.18 13.72
N ALA A 689 32.11 -35.01 12.58
CA ALA A 689 33.37 -35.67 12.29
C ALA A 689 34.56 -35.07 13.08
N ARG A 690 35.45 -35.93 13.61
CA ARG A 690 36.75 -35.52 14.14
C ARG A 690 37.60 -34.94 13.00
N ALA A 691 38.53 -34.04 13.32
CA ALA A 691 39.36 -33.36 12.31
C ALA A 691 40.30 -34.31 11.52
N SER A 692 40.42 -35.57 11.94
CA SER A 692 41.20 -36.64 11.29
C SER A 692 40.42 -37.45 10.25
N VAL A 693 39.08 -37.31 10.19
CA VAL A 693 38.22 -38.06 9.27
C VAL A 693 38.19 -37.38 7.90
N SER A 694 38.53 -38.13 6.86
CA SER A 694 38.30 -37.76 5.46
C SER A 694 37.22 -38.66 4.86
N GLY A 695 36.45 -38.15 3.91
CA GLY A 695 35.42 -38.95 3.26
C GLY A 695 35.05 -38.45 1.89
N GLU A 696 34.41 -39.31 1.11
CA GLU A 696 33.87 -38.99 -0.20
C GLU A 696 32.35 -39.21 -0.18
N ALA A 697 31.59 -38.31 -0.79
CA ALA A 697 30.15 -38.46 -0.95
C ALA A 697 29.73 -38.23 -2.40
N GLN A 698 28.84 -39.09 -2.90
CA GLN A 698 28.29 -38.98 -4.24
C GLN A 698 26.91 -38.29 -4.19
N VAL A 699 26.83 -37.09 -4.76
CA VAL A 699 25.60 -36.29 -4.84
C VAL A 699 24.94 -36.53 -6.18
N SER A 700 23.64 -36.87 -6.18
CA SER A 700 22.84 -37.00 -7.40
C SER A 700 21.82 -35.88 -7.54
N TYR A 701 21.58 -35.48 -8.79
CA TYR A 701 20.66 -34.42 -9.17
C TYR A 701 20.02 -34.72 -10.54
N ASP A 702 18.86 -34.12 -10.82
CA ASP A 702 18.13 -34.33 -12.07
C ASP A 702 18.71 -33.47 -13.22
N THR A 703 19.27 -34.13 -14.24
CA THR A 703 19.87 -33.48 -15.42
C THR A 703 18.86 -32.86 -16.37
N GLY A 704 17.56 -33.16 -16.25
CA GLY A 704 16.51 -32.51 -17.05
C GLY A 704 16.11 -31.13 -16.51
N MET A 705 16.39 -30.87 -15.23
CA MET A 705 15.99 -29.64 -14.53
C MET A 705 17.19 -28.76 -14.16
N LEU A 706 18.34 -29.38 -13.87
CA LEU A 706 19.52 -28.72 -13.31
C LEU A 706 20.80 -29.05 -14.11
N GLU A 707 21.65 -28.04 -14.28
CA GLU A 707 23.00 -28.17 -14.82
C GLU A 707 24.03 -27.79 -13.73
N LEU A 708 25.02 -28.65 -13.49
CA LEU A 708 26.09 -28.40 -12.52
C LEU A 708 27.24 -27.63 -13.17
N LEU A 709 27.54 -26.43 -12.68
CA LEU A 709 28.56 -25.53 -13.25
C LEU A 709 29.99 -25.82 -12.76
N ASN A 710 30.15 -26.69 -11.76
CA ASN A 710 31.44 -27.03 -11.15
C ASN A 710 32.08 -28.31 -11.74
N SER A 711 31.51 -28.88 -12.79
CA SER A 711 31.94 -30.16 -13.40
C SER A 711 31.92 -30.05 -14.93
N ASP A 712 32.94 -30.57 -15.61
CA ASP A 712 33.02 -30.56 -17.07
C ASP A 712 32.07 -31.59 -17.74
N GLU A 713 31.48 -32.49 -16.94
CA GLU A 713 30.49 -33.48 -17.39
C GLU A 713 29.18 -33.35 -16.60
N ASN A 714 28.04 -33.31 -17.30
CA ASN A 714 26.70 -33.30 -16.73
C ASN A 714 26.12 -34.73 -16.64
N SER A 715 26.71 -35.56 -15.78
CA SER A 715 26.40 -36.99 -15.65
C SER A 715 25.30 -37.32 -14.63
N GLY A 716 24.68 -36.31 -14.01
CA GLY A 716 23.63 -36.47 -12.99
C GLY A 716 24.12 -36.96 -11.62
N THR A 717 25.41 -37.25 -11.49
CA THR A 717 26.06 -37.54 -10.21
C THR A 717 27.42 -36.84 -10.12
N HIS A 718 27.77 -36.37 -8.92
CA HIS A 718 29.05 -35.68 -8.68
C HIS A 718 29.65 -36.09 -7.35
N THR A 719 30.92 -36.48 -7.37
CA THR A 719 31.65 -36.93 -6.17
C THR A 719 32.33 -35.76 -5.50
N VAL A 720 32.04 -35.58 -4.22
CA VAL A 720 32.59 -34.52 -3.37
C VAL A 720 33.51 -35.13 -2.32
N LYS A 721 34.74 -34.63 -2.23
CA LYS A 721 35.71 -35.05 -1.21
C LYS A 721 35.73 -34.08 -0.03
N PHE A 722 35.87 -34.62 1.17
CA PHE A 722 35.91 -33.91 2.45
C PHE A 722 37.16 -34.33 3.23
N GLY A 723 37.85 -33.37 3.84
CA GLY A 723 38.99 -33.64 4.70
C GLY A 723 39.86 -32.41 4.91
N LYS A 724 40.76 -32.47 5.90
CA LYS A 724 41.67 -31.36 6.24
C LYS A 724 42.63 -30.99 5.10
N ASP A 725 42.95 -31.94 4.23
CA ASP A 725 43.89 -31.78 3.12
C ASP A 725 43.19 -31.35 1.81
N GLU A 726 41.85 -31.35 1.77
CA GLU A 726 41.07 -30.95 0.60
C GLU A 726 40.79 -29.43 0.61
N PRO A 727 40.77 -28.75 -0.55
CA PRO A 727 40.55 -27.31 -0.64
C PRO A 727 39.16 -26.86 -0.15
N THR A 728 38.20 -27.78 -0.10
CA THR A 728 36.84 -27.60 0.44
C THR A 728 36.78 -27.81 1.97
N GLY A 729 37.80 -28.41 2.58
CA GLY A 729 37.77 -28.74 4.01
C GLY A 729 36.61 -29.70 4.35
N MET A 730 35.83 -29.37 5.38
CA MET A 730 34.66 -30.16 5.81
C MET A 730 33.34 -29.70 5.15
N ALA A 731 33.39 -28.76 4.21
CA ALA A 731 32.20 -28.22 3.55
C ALA A 731 32.46 -27.92 2.06
N ALA A 732 31.69 -28.56 1.18
CA ALA A 732 31.76 -28.32 -0.25
C ALA A 732 30.57 -27.49 -0.73
N GLN A 733 30.81 -26.69 -1.77
CA GLN A 733 29.78 -25.88 -2.41
C GLN A 733 29.67 -26.27 -3.89
N LEU A 734 28.48 -26.74 -4.28
CA LEU A 734 28.10 -27.08 -5.65
C LEU A 734 27.27 -25.93 -6.23
N ARG A 735 27.55 -25.50 -7.47
CA ARG A 735 26.76 -24.47 -8.15
C ARG A 735 25.93 -25.09 -9.26
N PHE A 736 24.64 -24.80 -9.24
CA PHE A 736 23.67 -25.30 -10.21
C PHE A 736 23.01 -24.15 -10.96
N LYS A 737 22.65 -24.39 -12.23
CA LYS A 737 21.82 -23.51 -13.05
C LYS A 737 20.52 -24.24 -13.42
N VAL A 738 19.39 -23.53 -13.32
CA VAL A 738 18.08 -24.09 -13.72
C VAL A 738 17.91 -23.98 -15.23
N ILE A 739 17.65 -25.10 -15.89
CA ILE A 739 17.56 -25.19 -17.36
C ILE A 739 16.13 -25.40 -17.90
N THR A 740 15.16 -25.71 -17.03
CA THR A 740 13.76 -25.93 -17.44
C THR A 740 12.88 -24.69 -17.19
N PRO A 741 12.12 -24.21 -18.20
CA PRO A 741 11.23 -23.05 -18.09
C PRO A 741 9.86 -23.37 -17.44
N ASN A 742 9.58 -24.65 -17.16
CA ASN A 742 8.32 -25.08 -16.54
C ASN A 742 8.46 -25.12 -15.01
N ALA A 743 7.44 -24.63 -14.29
CA ALA A 743 7.37 -24.75 -12.85
C ALA A 743 7.32 -26.24 -12.42
N GLY A 744 8.13 -26.62 -11.43
CA GLY A 744 8.29 -28.01 -11.00
C GLY A 744 9.11 -28.16 -9.72
N GLU A 745 9.14 -29.37 -9.16
CA GLU A 745 9.96 -29.70 -7.99
C GLU A 745 11.09 -30.65 -8.42
N THR A 746 12.32 -30.37 -7.98
CA THR A 746 13.49 -31.24 -8.20
C THR A 746 14.15 -31.56 -6.87
N GLU A 747 14.71 -32.76 -6.75
CA GLU A 747 15.41 -33.20 -5.54
C GLU A 747 16.90 -33.38 -5.77
N ILE A 748 17.70 -33.02 -4.77
CA ILE A 748 19.14 -33.26 -4.73
C ILE A 748 19.41 -34.17 -3.53
N SER A 749 19.99 -35.34 -3.78
CA SER A 749 20.20 -36.37 -2.76
C SER A 749 21.66 -36.84 -2.73
N VAL A 750 22.08 -37.41 -1.60
CA VAL A 750 23.40 -38.06 -1.47
C VAL A 750 23.17 -39.57 -1.53
N GLN A 751 23.73 -40.24 -2.54
CA GLN A 751 23.50 -41.68 -2.77
C GLN A 751 24.38 -42.56 -1.89
N SER A 752 25.63 -42.16 -1.68
CA SER A 752 26.59 -42.89 -0.86
C SER A 752 27.58 -41.94 -0.23
N ALA A 753 28.04 -42.28 0.97
CA ALA A 753 29.10 -41.57 1.67
C ALA A 753 30.02 -42.59 2.35
N THR A 754 31.32 -42.47 2.14
CA THR A 754 32.34 -43.33 2.75
C THR A 754 33.35 -42.48 3.49
N GLY A 755 33.65 -42.81 4.74
CA GLY A 755 34.63 -42.13 5.57
C GLY A 755 35.78 -43.04 5.97
N GLU A 756 36.96 -42.46 6.15
CA GLU A 756 38.15 -43.12 6.70
C GLU A 756 38.82 -42.17 7.70
N ASP A 757 39.14 -42.67 8.88
CA ASP A 757 39.92 -41.91 9.86
C ASP A 757 41.42 -42.07 9.54
N LYS A 758 42.07 -40.98 9.09
CA LYS A 758 43.47 -41.02 8.67
C LYS A 758 44.45 -41.32 9.81
N GLU A 759 44.03 -41.19 11.07
CA GLU A 759 44.89 -41.52 12.22
C GLU A 759 44.84 -43.00 12.62
N SER A 760 43.71 -43.69 12.41
CA SER A 760 43.54 -45.12 12.77
C SER A 760 43.51 -46.07 11.58
N GLY A 761 43.26 -45.59 10.36
CA GLY A 761 43.10 -46.40 9.15
C GLY A 761 41.82 -47.23 9.13
N GLU A 762 40.85 -46.90 10.00
CA GLU A 762 39.58 -47.63 10.14
C GLU A 762 38.49 -46.94 9.32
N SER A 763 37.67 -47.72 8.61
CA SER A 763 36.52 -47.20 7.85
C SER A 763 35.43 -46.71 8.80
N VAL A 764 34.97 -45.48 8.59
CA VAL A 764 33.93 -44.83 9.39
C VAL A 764 32.65 -44.74 8.56
N GLU A 765 31.57 -45.31 9.07
CA GLU A 765 30.24 -45.24 8.45
C GLU A 765 29.68 -43.81 8.62
N ILE A 766 29.25 -43.20 7.51
CA ILE A 766 28.69 -41.84 7.49
C ILE A 766 27.20 -41.94 7.20
N ALA A 767 26.37 -41.38 8.09
CA ALA A 767 24.93 -41.38 7.86
C ALA A 767 24.54 -40.40 6.74
N LEU A 768 23.66 -40.86 5.83
CA LEU A 768 23.16 -40.09 4.69
C LEU A 768 22.06 -39.09 5.13
N PRO A 769 22.07 -37.84 4.60
CA PRO A 769 21.03 -36.85 4.87
C PRO A 769 19.72 -37.15 4.13
N THR A 770 18.64 -36.52 4.60
CA THR A 770 17.40 -36.39 3.82
C THR A 770 17.64 -35.58 2.53
N PRO A 771 17.02 -35.94 1.40
CA PRO A 771 17.11 -35.18 0.15
C PRO A 771 16.66 -33.72 0.32
N ALA A 772 17.29 -32.80 -0.42
CA ALA A 772 16.89 -31.40 -0.48
C ALA A 772 15.97 -31.17 -1.69
N THR A 773 14.72 -30.82 -1.43
CA THR A 773 13.75 -30.44 -2.47
C THR A 773 13.85 -28.96 -2.80
N VAL A 774 13.93 -28.64 -4.10
CA VAL A 774 13.99 -27.28 -4.64
C VAL A 774 12.79 -27.06 -5.55
N LYS A 775 12.00 -26.00 -5.31
CA LYS A 775 10.88 -25.62 -6.16
C LYS A 775 11.32 -24.58 -7.20
N ILE A 776 11.03 -24.88 -8.46
CA ILE A 776 11.26 -23.99 -9.60
C ILE A 776 9.97 -23.22 -9.87
N GLN A 777 10.02 -21.88 -9.78
CA GLN A 777 8.89 -20.97 -9.97
C GLN A 777 8.96 -20.21 -11.29
#